data_AF-A0A971QG60-F1
#
_entry.id   AF-A0A971QG60-F1
#
_cell.length_a   1.000
_cell.length_b   1.000
_cell.length_c   1.000
_cell.angle_alpha   90.00
_cell.angle_beta   90.00
_cell.angle_gamma   90.00
#
_symmetry.space_group_name_H-M   'P 1'
#
loop_
_entity.id
_entity.type
_entity.pdbx_description
1 polymer ?
#
loop_
_entity_poly.entity_id
_entity_poly.type
_entity_poly.pdbx_seq_one_letter_code
_entity_poly.pdbx_strand_id
1 'polypeptide(L)'
;MMVVAGLLWGEKPAIAQPATQSAENPYRTFELSSEGDVLIVPSTWKAGEEPPDVLVHFHGHPATVAREYLASGLEGVLIVVSRDGLSGVYAGPFKDGMLLDELLLKALDRLHAEGMTPPAGRWGRLSLSSFSAGFGAVRAVLRHPHLFDRIDALVLADTLYAGYEDSPAGRVVNPANMADFRRFAEEAAAGRRTLILSHCYLEPGSYASTIETADDLIRHVGAERKTVRDLSAKPFEVVSRASKGRFEVHGCAGTDGEAHMQHLRNLRHWLLRLKAASATTTQTTNRESSRGTTMPVVVTERARRLHESCLVFDGHCDLPWNIYKALEKGAADVDLSKPVPDFQADIPRMRAGGLGAIFLAAYAPPSTMQTGGAARITLDQIDIIHRLVRRYPETFALACTADEVLAARKQGRIALLIGVEGGHSIENSLGVLRMFHALGVRYMTLTHEESTDWCDAAMGEPRHGGLSPFGEQVVAEMNRLGMIPDISHVSAEAMRDVLRVSKAPVIASHSSAHAMAAHPRNLPDDVLAGIKAGGGVAMANFFSGYIEPRAAAITLQASAVMRDLKRRFPDEEQFREVRRAWQAANPLPRGTAHTLVDHLDHMVRVAGVEHVGIGSDFGGVNVLPEQLDDISCYPYITQVLLDRGHREADIRAILGGNMLRALRQTAVAAQ
;
A
#
# COMPACT_ATOMS: atom_id res chain seq x y z
N MET A 1 -11.67 -3.99 -44.41
CA MET A 1 -10.68 -3.05 -43.84
C MET A 1 -10.54 -1.77 -44.68
N MET A 2 -11.63 -1.18 -45.20
CA MET A 2 -11.54 0.09 -45.98
C MET A 2 -12.82 0.95 -46.01
N VAL A 3 -13.78 0.76 -45.08
CA VAL A 3 -15.03 1.56 -45.06
C VAL A 3 -15.27 2.28 -43.71
N VAL A 4 -14.46 2.04 -42.68
CA VAL A 4 -14.60 2.73 -41.37
C VAL A 4 -13.53 3.84 -41.16
N ALA A 5 -12.54 3.95 -42.06
CA ALA A 5 -11.49 4.97 -41.95
C ALA A 5 -11.89 6.34 -42.54
N GLY A 6 -12.96 6.43 -43.34
CA GLY A 6 -13.29 7.63 -44.13
C GLY A 6 -14.17 8.68 -43.43
N LEU A 7 -14.74 8.38 -42.26
CA LEU A 7 -15.65 9.27 -41.53
C LEU A 7 -15.01 10.01 -40.34
N LEU A 8 -13.72 9.75 -40.08
CA LEU A 8 -12.96 10.36 -38.97
C LEU A 8 -12.02 11.50 -39.40
N TRP A 9 -11.89 11.78 -40.70
CA TRP A 9 -10.86 12.69 -41.22
C TRP A 9 -11.39 13.71 -42.23
N GLY A 10 -12.48 14.38 -41.87
CA GLY A 10 -12.98 15.56 -42.58
C GLY A 10 -12.10 16.79 -42.29
N GLU A 11 -11.70 17.46 -43.35
CA GLU A 11 -10.86 18.66 -43.41
C GLU A 11 -11.21 19.75 -42.37
N LYS A 12 -10.18 20.48 -41.91
CA LYS A 12 -10.32 21.70 -41.09
C LYS A 12 -11.30 22.68 -41.75
N PRO A 13 -12.45 23.00 -41.12
CA PRO A 13 -13.15 24.23 -41.44
C PRO A 13 -12.39 25.38 -40.76
N ALA A 14 -12.11 26.44 -41.52
CA ALA A 14 -11.64 27.70 -40.97
C ALA A 14 -12.62 28.17 -39.88
N ILE A 15 -12.09 28.45 -38.68
CA ILE A 15 -12.87 28.95 -37.55
C ILE A 15 -13.27 30.39 -37.87
N ALA A 16 -14.51 30.59 -38.31
CA ALA A 16 -15.18 31.86 -38.14
C ALA A 16 -15.50 32.02 -36.65
N GLN A 17 -14.84 32.97 -35.98
CA GLN A 17 -15.21 33.38 -34.63
C GLN A 17 -16.61 33.99 -34.64
N PRO A 18 -17.56 33.54 -33.80
CA PRO A 18 -18.63 34.40 -33.37
C PRO A 18 -18.11 35.24 -32.21
N ALA A 19 -18.01 36.55 -32.43
CA ALA A 19 -17.90 37.51 -31.37
C ALA A 19 -19.21 37.53 -30.58
N THR A 20 -19.15 37.34 -29.26
CA THR A 20 -19.57 38.29 -28.20
C THR A 20 -19.84 37.61 -26.86
N GLN A 21 -19.53 38.37 -25.79
CA GLN A 21 -19.75 38.15 -24.35
C GLN A 21 -18.74 37.27 -23.59
N SER A 22 -17.94 37.96 -22.77
CA SER A 22 -17.06 37.41 -21.74
C SER A 22 -17.86 36.64 -20.70
N ALA A 23 -17.90 35.31 -20.82
CA ALA A 23 -18.23 34.41 -19.72
C ALA A 23 -16.91 33.83 -19.21
N GLU A 24 -16.70 33.88 -17.90
CA GLU A 24 -15.57 33.21 -17.25
C GLU A 24 -15.53 31.73 -17.70
N ASN A 25 -14.33 31.23 -18.01
CA ASN A 25 -14.13 29.84 -18.42
C ASN A 25 -14.74 28.90 -17.37
N PRO A 26 -15.67 27.98 -17.71
CA PRO A 26 -16.42 27.19 -16.73
C PRO A 26 -15.58 26.15 -15.97
N TYR A 27 -14.34 25.93 -16.39
CA TYR A 27 -13.38 25.06 -15.70
C TYR A 27 -11.93 25.48 -15.97
N ARG A 28 -11.03 25.04 -15.10
CA ARG A 28 -9.58 25.07 -15.32
C ARG A 28 -9.09 23.71 -15.78
N THR A 29 -8.07 23.72 -16.63
CA THR A 29 -7.42 22.49 -17.13
C THR A 29 -5.97 22.52 -16.73
N PHE A 30 -5.47 21.40 -16.21
CA PHE A 30 -4.08 21.21 -15.84
C PHE A 30 -3.56 19.91 -16.46
N GLU A 31 -2.37 19.96 -17.04
CA GLU A 31 -1.71 18.79 -17.60
C GLU A 31 -1.13 17.92 -16.48
N LEU A 32 -1.36 16.61 -16.54
CA LEU A 32 -0.88 15.62 -15.57
C LEU A 32 0.23 14.73 -16.16
N SER A 33 0.34 14.64 -17.48
CA SER A 33 1.36 13.84 -18.15
C SER A 33 1.73 14.46 -19.49
N SER A 34 2.96 14.21 -19.95
CA SER A 34 3.45 14.60 -21.30
C SER A 34 2.69 13.94 -22.46
N GLU A 35 1.72 13.14 -22.11
CA GLU A 35 0.98 12.22 -22.94
C GLU A 35 -0.49 12.67 -23.12
N GLY A 36 -0.83 13.85 -22.61
CA GLY A 36 -2.12 14.51 -22.82
C GLY A 36 -3.19 14.20 -21.77
N ASP A 37 -2.85 13.56 -20.64
CA ASP A 37 -3.81 13.34 -19.56
C ASP A 37 -4.01 14.66 -18.80
N VAL A 38 -5.26 15.02 -18.54
CA VAL A 38 -5.59 16.33 -17.96
C VAL A 38 -6.50 16.22 -16.74
N LEU A 39 -6.22 17.06 -15.75
CA LEU A 39 -7.12 17.39 -14.65
C LEU A 39 -8.00 18.56 -15.05
N ILE A 40 -9.30 18.40 -14.81
CA ILE A 40 -10.34 19.39 -15.07
C ILE A 40 -11.01 19.73 -13.75
N VAL A 41 -10.91 21.01 -13.38
CA VAL A 41 -11.43 21.54 -12.11
C VAL A 41 -12.54 22.53 -12.43
N PRO A 42 -13.80 22.27 -12.05
CA PRO A 42 -14.90 23.22 -12.22
C PRO A 42 -14.54 24.60 -11.64
N SER A 43 -14.89 25.69 -12.31
CA SER A 43 -14.59 27.04 -11.79
C SER A 43 -15.40 27.40 -10.54
N THR A 44 -16.51 26.70 -10.33
CA THR A 44 -17.32 26.77 -9.11
C THR A 44 -16.74 25.95 -7.95
N TRP A 45 -15.70 25.14 -8.19
CA TRP A 45 -15.07 24.33 -7.15
C TRP A 45 -14.36 25.22 -6.13
N LYS A 46 -14.65 24.98 -4.85
CA LYS A 46 -13.99 25.59 -3.71
C LYS A 46 -13.51 24.49 -2.78
N ALA A 47 -12.40 24.71 -2.09
CA ALA A 47 -11.96 23.81 -1.03
C ALA A 47 -13.03 23.75 0.06
N GLY A 48 -13.60 22.56 0.28
CA GLY A 48 -14.45 22.25 1.44
C GLY A 48 -13.62 21.61 2.56
N GLU A 49 -14.24 21.21 3.65
CA GLU A 49 -13.58 20.44 4.74
C GLU A 49 -13.44 18.94 4.39
N GLU A 50 -14.28 18.43 3.47
CA GLU A 50 -14.30 17.03 3.07
C GLU A 50 -13.35 16.72 1.89
N PRO A 51 -12.79 15.51 1.82
CA PRO A 51 -12.00 15.05 0.68
C PRO A 51 -12.75 15.22 -0.66
N PRO A 52 -12.10 15.72 -1.73
CA PRO A 52 -12.75 15.86 -3.03
C PRO A 52 -13.13 14.50 -3.64
N ASP A 53 -14.27 14.42 -4.30
CA ASP A 53 -14.59 13.29 -5.18
C ASP A 53 -13.85 13.44 -6.53
N VAL A 54 -13.51 12.32 -7.15
CA VAL A 54 -12.87 12.30 -8.47
C VAL A 54 -13.53 11.29 -9.40
N LEU A 55 -13.78 11.75 -10.63
CA LEU A 55 -14.13 10.91 -11.76
C LEU A 55 -12.94 10.80 -12.70
N VAL A 56 -12.50 9.58 -13.02
CA VAL A 56 -11.50 9.35 -14.07
C VAL A 56 -12.21 8.82 -15.30
N HIS A 57 -12.14 9.55 -16.41
CA HIS A 57 -12.77 9.19 -17.68
C HIS A 57 -11.73 8.74 -18.71
N PHE A 58 -11.96 7.57 -19.31
CA PHE A 58 -11.13 7.00 -20.35
C PHE A 58 -11.79 7.11 -21.72
N HIS A 59 -11.05 7.71 -22.66
CA HIS A 59 -11.35 7.83 -24.09
C HIS A 59 -12.46 8.82 -24.47
N GLY A 60 -12.02 9.97 -24.98
CA GLY A 60 -12.86 11.05 -25.46
C GLY A 60 -12.11 12.36 -25.38
N HIS A 61 -12.40 13.29 -26.29
CA HIS A 61 -11.75 14.60 -26.30
C HIS A 61 -12.03 15.35 -24.98
N PRO A 62 -11.01 15.84 -24.25
CA PRO A 62 -11.17 16.44 -22.91
C PRO A 62 -12.27 17.50 -22.82
N ALA A 63 -12.34 18.42 -23.78
CA ALA A 63 -13.37 19.47 -23.79
C ALA A 63 -14.81 18.92 -23.90
N THR A 64 -15.01 17.79 -24.61
CA THR A 64 -16.33 17.16 -24.73
C THR A 64 -16.72 16.54 -23.38
N VAL A 65 -15.81 15.78 -22.78
CA VAL A 65 -16.04 15.11 -21.49
C VAL A 65 -16.27 16.13 -20.37
N ALA A 66 -15.47 17.21 -20.34
CA ALA A 66 -15.60 18.30 -19.39
C ALA A 66 -16.99 18.94 -19.41
N ARG A 67 -17.48 19.26 -20.62
CA ARG A 67 -18.81 19.87 -20.81
C ARG A 67 -19.90 18.98 -20.24
N GLU A 68 -19.86 17.68 -20.53
CA GLU A 68 -20.85 16.72 -20.06
C GLU A 68 -20.74 16.46 -18.54
N TYR A 69 -19.53 16.42 -18.01
CA TYR A 69 -19.29 16.33 -16.57
C TYR A 69 -19.88 17.52 -15.81
N LEU A 70 -19.57 18.74 -16.24
CA LEU A 70 -20.10 19.96 -15.62
C LEU A 70 -21.63 20.04 -15.72
N ALA A 71 -22.19 19.67 -16.87
CA ALA A 71 -23.64 19.64 -17.07
C ALA A 71 -24.36 18.57 -16.22
N SER A 72 -23.65 17.56 -15.72
CA SER A 72 -24.21 16.58 -14.77
C SER A 72 -24.39 17.14 -13.36
N GLY A 73 -23.67 18.21 -13.03
CA GLY A 73 -23.64 18.80 -11.69
C GLY A 73 -23.08 17.88 -10.62
N LEU A 74 -22.25 16.88 -10.99
CA LEU A 74 -21.45 16.14 -10.01
C LEU A 74 -20.48 17.08 -9.31
N GLU A 75 -20.37 16.92 -8.00
CA GLU A 75 -19.44 17.68 -7.17
C GLU A 75 -18.12 16.90 -7.11
N GLY A 76 -17.01 17.57 -7.41
CA GLY A 76 -15.69 16.96 -7.50
C GLY A 76 -14.92 17.38 -8.75
N VAL A 77 -13.81 16.71 -9.02
CA VAL A 77 -12.94 16.98 -10.18
C VAL A 77 -12.92 15.82 -11.17
N LEU A 78 -12.49 16.12 -12.39
CA LEU A 78 -12.46 15.16 -13.50
C LEU A 78 -11.03 14.97 -13.98
N ILE A 79 -10.57 13.73 -14.11
CA ILE A 79 -9.37 13.38 -14.86
C ILE A 79 -9.80 12.79 -16.20
N VAL A 80 -9.25 13.28 -17.30
CA VAL A 80 -9.50 12.72 -18.63
C VAL A 80 -8.22 12.12 -19.20
N VAL A 81 -8.29 10.83 -19.53
CA VAL A 81 -7.24 10.08 -20.21
C VAL A 81 -7.68 9.87 -21.66
N SER A 82 -7.05 10.58 -22.58
CA SER A 82 -7.38 10.54 -24.02
C SER A 82 -6.17 10.14 -24.84
N ARG A 83 -6.30 9.09 -25.62
CA ARG A 83 -5.24 8.42 -26.37
C ARG A 83 -5.76 8.05 -27.75
N ASP A 84 -4.91 8.15 -28.76
CA ASP A 84 -5.28 7.74 -30.11
C ASP A 84 -5.06 6.23 -30.27
N GLY A 85 -6.14 5.48 -30.51
CA GLY A 85 -6.06 4.07 -30.85
C GLY A 85 -7.16 3.21 -30.23
N LEU A 86 -6.98 1.89 -30.36
CA LEU A 86 -7.91 0.89 -29.84
C LEU A 86 -7.62 0.57 -28.37
N SER A 87 -8.43 -0.31 -27.77
CA SER A 87 -8.40 -0.63 -26.34
C SER A 87 -7.06 -1.15 -25.81
N GLY A 88 -6.17 -1.65 -26.69
CA GLY A 88 -4.79 -2.02 -26.32
C GLY A 88 -3.94 -0.83 -25.88
N VAL A 89 -4.09 0.34 -26.51
CA VAL A 89 -3.39 1.59 -26.15
C VAL A 89 -3.82 2.07 -24.77
N TYR A 90 -5.08 1.83 -24.42
CA TYR A 90 -5.61 2.11 -23.10
C TYR A 90 -5.24 1.04 -22.06
N ALA A 91 -5.13 -0.23 -22.44
CA ALA A 91 -4.82 -1.30 -21.49
C ALA A 91 -3.34 -1.34 -21.10
N GLY A 92 -2.43 -1.10 -22.06
CA GLY A 92 -0.98 -1.23 -21.86
C GLY A 92 -0.44 -0.42 -20.68
N PRO A 93 -0.67 0.91 -20.62
CA PRO A 93 -0.14 1.77 -19.57
C PRO A 93 -0.68 1.47 -18.16
N PHE A 94 -1.82 0.78 -18.05
CA PHE A 94 -2.44 0.47 -16.76
C PHE A 94 -2.21 -0.99 -16.32
N LYS A 95 -1.34 -1.74 -17.02
CA LYS A 95 -1.09 -3.16 -16.71
C LYS A 95 -0.41 -3.40 -15.36
N ASP A 96 0.49 -2.50 -14.94
CA ASP A 96 1.24 -2.62 -13.69
C ASP A 96 0.49 -2.04 -12.47
N GLY A 97 -0.61 -1.33 -12.70
CA GLY A 97 -1.44 -0.73 -11.65
C GLY A 97 -0.92 0.63 -11.16
N MET A 98 0.24 1.10 -11.62
CA MET A 98 0.88 2.30 -11.05
C MET A 98 0.33 3.60 -11.64
N LEU A 99 0.03 3.62 -12.94
CA LEU A 99 -0.32 4.86 -13.64
C LEU A 99 -1.60 5.53 -13.09
N LEU A 100 -2.61 4.76 -12.68
CA LEU A 100 -3.82 5.35 -12.11
C LEU A 100 -3.51 6.06 -10.78
N ASP A 101 -2.69 5.45 -9.93
CA ASP A 101 -2.25 6.06 -8.68
C ASP A 101 -1.40 7.30 -8.91
N GLU A 102 -0.52 7.27 -9.91
CA GLU A 102 0.27 8.43 -10.32
C GLU A 102 -0.62 9.60 -10.80
N LEU A 103 -1.61 9.33 -11.66
CA LEU A 103 -2.54 10.36 -12.14
C LEU A 103 -3.38 10.96 -11.02
N LEU A 104 -3.89 10.11 -10.12
CA LEU A 104 -4.65 10.53 -8.94
C LEU A 104 -3.79 11.37 -7.98
N LEU A 105 -2.51 11.01 -7.83
CA LEU A 105 -1.56 11.74 -6.99
C LEU A 105 -1.22 13.10 -7.60
N LYS A 106 -0.82 13.16 -8.87
CA LYS A 106 -0.52 14.41 -9.56
C LYS A 106 -1.71 15.37 -9.58
N ALA A 107 -2.92 14.83 -9.72
CA ALA A 107 -4.12 15.63 -9.64
C ALA A 107 -4.33 16.25 -8.24
N LEU A 108 -4.12 15.49 -7.16
CA LEU A 108 -4.15 16.03 -5.80
C LEU A 108 -3.07 17.08 -5.57
N ASP A 109 -1.83 16.81 -6.00
CA ASP A 109 -0.71 17.74 -5.85
C ASP A 109 -0.99 19.04 -6.61
N ARG A 110 -1.63 18.95 -7.78
CA ARG A 110 -2.04 20.15 -8.52
C ARG A 110 -3.12 20.92 -7.80
N LEU A 111 -4.15 20.27 -7.26
CA LEU A 111 -5.16 20.94 -6.45
C LEU A 111 -4.54 21.60 -5.22
N HIS A 112 -3.55 20.97 -4.61
CA HIS A 112 -2.82 21.52 -3.47
C HIS A 112 -2.00 22.76 -3.83
N ALA A 113 -1.23 22.70 -4.92
CA ALA A 113 -0.46 23.84 -5.42
C ALA A 113 -1.35 25.06 -5.75
N GLU A 114 -2.59 24.81 -6.13
CA GLU A 114 -3.59 25.84 -6.45
C GLU A 114 -4.39 26.29 -5.21
N GLY A 115 -4.15 25.74 -4.03
CA GLY A 115 -4.87 26.07 -2.79
C GLY A 115 -6.31 25.56 -2.75
N MET A 116 -6.61 24.45 -3.44
CA MET A 116 -7.97 23.93 -3.70
C MET A 116 -8.30 22.60 -3.01
N THR A 117 -7.46 22.17 -2.06
CA THR A 117 -7.66 20.94 -1.28
C THR A 117 -7.69 21.23 0.23
N PRO A 118 -8.63 20.62 0.99
CA PRO A 118 -8.56 20.54 2.45
C PRO A 118 -7.31 19.79 2.96
N PRO A 119 -7.01 19.81 4.28
CA PRO A 119 -5.78 19.28 4.85
C PRO A 119 -5.54 17.77 4.66
N ALA A 120 -6.55 16.96 4.32
CA ALA A 120 -6.49 15.50 4.42
C ALA A 120 -5.79 14.75 3.26
N GLY A 121 -5.34 15.43 2.20
CA GLY A 121 -4.46 14.84 1.18
C GLY A 121 -4.93 13.56 0.45
N ARG A 122 -6.24 13.26 0.45
CA ARG A 122 -6.84 12.06 -0.15
C ARG A 122 -8.10 12.36 -0.96
N TRP A 123 -8.52 11.41 -1.80
CA TRP A 123 -9.81 11.44 -2.50
C TRP A 123 -10.95 10.89 -1.60
N GLY A 124 -12.15 11.46 -1.75
CA GLY A 124 -13.39 10.96 -1.18
C GLY A 124 -13.87 9.71 -1.90
N ARG A 125 -14.72 9.89 -2.91
CA ARG A 125 -15.15 8.83 -3.83
C ARG A 125 -14.30 8.81 -5.09
N LEU A 126 -13.92 7.60 -5.51
CA LEU A 126 -13.26 7.37 -6.80
C LEU A 126 -14.22 6.65 -7.73
N SER A 127 -14.61 7.32 -8.81
CA SER A 127 -15.43 6.74 -9.88
C SER A 127 -14.62 6.63 -11.16
N LEU A 128 -14.83 5.56 -11.93
CA LEU A 128 -14.30 5.46 -13.28
C LEU A 128 -15.43 5.55 -14.30
N SER A 129 -15.15 6.21 -15.41
CA SER A 129 -16.02 6.23 -16.58
C SER A 129 -15.22 5.88 -17.82
N SER A 130 -15.84 5.24 -18.81
CA SER A 130 -15.18 5.03 -20.10
C SER A 130 -16.16 5.03 -21.26
N PHE A 131 -15.63 5.32 -22.43
CA PHE A 131 -16.32 5.25 -23.72
C PHE A 131 -15.49 4.44 -24.74
N SER A 132 -16.14 3.66 -25.60
CA SER A 132 -15.49 2.94 -26.71
C SER A 132 -14.20 2.20 -26.27
N ALA A 133 -13.03 2.46 -26.86
CA ALA A 133 -11.75 1.84 -26.48
C ALA A 133 -11.32 1.99 -25.00
N GLY A 134 -11.89 2.93 -24.25
CA GLY A 134 -11.52 3.22 -22.86
C GLY A 134 -11.75 2.06 -21.90
N PHE A 135 -12.62 1.10 -22.22
CA PHE A 135 -12.80 -0.12 -21.39
C PHE A 135 -11.50 -0.91 -21.21
N GLY A 136 -10.53 -0.77 -22.13
CA GLY A 136 -9.22 -1.41 -22.02
C GLY A 136 -8.46 -0.99 -20.76
N ALA A 137 -8.49 0.31 -20.44
CA ALA A 137 -7.91 0.85 -19.21
C ALA A 137 -8.69 0.37 -17.98
N VAL A 138 -10.03 0.46 -18.01
CA VAL A 138 -10.88 -0.02 -16.90
C VAL A 138 -10.61 -1.50 -16.61
N ARG A 139 -10.52 -2.34 -17.64
CA ARG A 139 -10.19 -3.77 -17.50
C ARG A 139 -8.81 -3.98 -16.87
N ALA A 140 -7.81 -3.22 -17.30
CA ALA A 140 -6.46 -3.33 -16.74
C ALA A 140 -6.44 -2.90 -15.26
N VAL A 141 -7.13 -1.81 -14.93
CA VAL A 141 -7.26 -1.29 -13.56
C VAL A 141 -7.96 -2.29 -12.64
N LEU A 142 -9.10 -2.86 -13.05
CA LEU A 142 -9.89 -3.74 -12.19
C LEU A 142 -9.20 -5.06 -11.83
N ARG A 143 -8.14 -5.47 -12.57
CA ARG A 143 -7.35 -6.67 -12.25
C ARG A 143 -6.54 -6.53 -10.96
N HIS A 144 -6.25 -5.31 -10.55
CA HIS A 144 -5.44 -5.02 -9.37
C HIS A 144 -6.31 -4.91 -8.13
N PRO A 145 -6.15 -5.78 -7.12
CA PRO A 145 -7.02 -5.77 -5.93
C PRO A 145 -7.05 -4.41 -5.22
N HIS A 146 -5.89 -3.76 -5.03
CA HIS A 146 -5.80 -2.46 -4.36
C HIS A 146 -6.55 -1.34 -5.09
N LEU A 147 -6.55 -1.33 -6.44
CA LEU A 147 -7.33 -0.38 -7.23
C LEU A 147 -8.81 -0.75 -7.26
N PHE A 148 -9.10 -2.04 -7.46
CA PHE A 148 -10.47 -2.56 -7.43
C PHE A 148 -11.17 -2.12 -6.16
N ASP A 149 -10.52 -2.30 -5.01
CA ASP A 149 -11.11 -2.01 -3.71
C ASP A 149 -11.44 -0.53 -3.52
N ARG A 150 -10.69 0.37 -4.16
CA ARG A 150 -10.87 1.82 -4.10
C ARG A 150 -11.97 2.39 -5.01
N ILE A 151 -12.45 1.66 -6.01
CA ILE A 151 -13.38 2.20 -7.02
C ILE A 151 -14.84 2.08 -6.57
N ASP A 152 -15.48 3.19 -6.20
CA ASP A 152 -16.86 3.22 -5.73
C ASP A 152 -17.90 2.96 -6.83
N ALA A 153 -17.59 3.42 -8.04
CA ALA A 153 -18.53 3.35 -9.14
C ALA A 153 -17.88 3.22 -10.51
N LEU A 154 -18.60 2.55 -11.41
CA LEU A 154 -18.29 2.44 -12.83
C LEU A 154 -19.44 3.00 -13.67
N VAL A 155 -19.10 3.88 -14.62
CA VAL A 155 -20.01 4.37 -15.66
C VAL A 155 -19.46 3.98 -17.02
N LEU A 156 -20.01 2.90 -17.56
CA LEU A 156 -19.57 2.29 -18.82
C LEU A 156 -20.51 2.73 -19.94
N ALA A 157 -20.11 3.76 -20.68
CA ALA A 157 -20.92 4.37 -21.73
C ALA A 157 -20.58 3.76 -23.09
N ASP A 158 -21.37 2.79 -23.55
CA ASP A 158 -21.20 2.09 -24.83
C ASP A 158 -19.73 1.75 -25.15
N THR A 159 -19.09 1.07 -24.20
CA THR A 159 -17.62 0.94 -24.11
C THR A 159 -17.14 -0.50 -24.11
N LEU A 160 -17.92 -1.44 -23.59
CA LEU A 160 -17.47 -2.79 -23.25
C LEU A 160 -17.43 -3.72 -24.47
N TYR A 161 -16.51 -3.46 -25.40
CA TYR A 161 -16.27 -4.25 -26.61
C TYR A 161 -15.25 -5.37 -26.38
N ALA A 162 -15.67 -6.48 -25.75
CA ALA A 162 -14.77 -7.60 -25.45
C ALA A 162 -14.53 -8.51 -26.66
N GLY A 163 -13.36 -9.15 -26.74
CA GLY A 163 -13.13 -10.20 -27.75
C GLY A 163 -14.05 -11.42 -27.55
N TYR A 164 -14.15 -12.28 -28.55
CA TYR A 164 -14.77 -13.60 -28.41
C TYR A 164 -13.74 -14.62 -27.86
N GLU A 165 -14.24 -15.73 -27.30
CA GLU A 165 -13.45 -16.93 -27.05
C GLU A 165 -13.24 -17.70 -28.37
N ASP A 166 -12.06 -18.29 -28.55
CA ASP A 166 -11.82 -19.23 -29.66
C ASP A 166 -12.54 -20.55 -29.36
N SER A 167 -13.85 -20.58 -29.64
CA SER A 167 -14.74 -21.71 -29.34
C SER A 167 -15.41 -22.27 -30.59
N PRO A 168 -15.42 -23.61 -30.80
CA PRO A 168 -16.21 -24.25 -31.86
C PRO A 168 -17.72 -24.17 -31.60
N ALA A 169 -18.17 -23.72 -30.42
CA ALA A 169 -19.58 -23.61 -30.03
C ALA A 169 -20.27 -22.30 -30.49
N GLY A 170 -19.57 -21.42 -31.21
CA GLY A 170 -20.10 -20.16 -31.75
C GLY A 170 -19.56 -18.91 -31.05
N ARG A 171 -20.21 -17.76 -31.28
CA ARG A 171 -19.83 -16.45 -30.72
C ARG A 171 -20.12 -16.39 -29.21
N VAL A 172 -19.09 -16.58 -28.40
CA VAL A 172 -19.15 -16.47 -26.93
C VAL A 172 -18.23 -15.35 -26.46
N VAL A 173 -18.75 -14.41 -25.67
CA VAL A 173 -17.96 -13.32 -25.07
C VAL A 173 -16.82 -13.91 -24.25
N ASN A 174 -15.59 -13.45 -24.48
CA ASN A 174 -14.39 -13.98 -23.82
C ASN A 174 -14.49 -13.83 -22.28
N PRO A 175 -14.58 -14.94 -21.52
CA PRO A 175 -14.77 -14.89 -20.07
C PRO A 175 -13.62 -14.19 -19.33
N ALA A 176 -12.38 -14.35 -19.81
CA ALA A 176 -11.20 -13.72 -19.20
C ALA A 176 -11.20 -12.19 -19.34
N ASN A 177 -11.87 -11.65 -20.38
CA ASN A 177 -12.04 -10.22 -20.54
C ASN A 177 -13.18 -9.65 -19.70
N MET A 178 -14.10 -10.50 -19.24
CA MET A 178 -15.30 -10.13 -18.48
C MET A 178 -15.18 -10.40 -16.98
N ALA A 179 -14.22 -11.21 -16.54
CA ALA A 179 -14.10 -11.67 -15.15
C ALA A 179 -14.18 -10.54 -14.11
N ASP A 180 -13.40 -9.48 -14.28
CA ASP A 180 -13.38 -8.37 -13.32
C ASP A 180 -14.62 -7.48 -13.40
N PHE A 181 -15.23 -7.34 -14.58
CA PHE A 181 -16.52 -6.65 -14.73
C PHE A 181 -17.66 -7.44 -14.09
N ARG A 182 -17.64 -8.77 -14.20
CA ARG A 182 -18.58 -9.67 -13.52
C ARG A 182 -18.46 -9.55 -12.00
N ARG A 183 -17.23 -9.58 -11.48
CA ARG A 183 -16.94 -9.33 -10.05
C ARG A 183 -17.49 -7.97 -9.59
N PHE A 184 -17.25 -6.91 -10.37
CA PHE A 184 -17.78 -5.58 -10.03
C PHE A 184 -19.32 -5.53 -10.13
N ALA A 185 -19.91 -6.23 -11.09
CA ALA A 185 -21.36 -6.31 -11.25
C ALA A 185 -22.03 -7.05 -10.09
N GLU A 186 -21.39 -8.09 -9.52
CA GLU A 186 -21.85 -8.75 -8.28
C GLU A 186 -21.86 -7.79 -7.10
N GLU A 187 -20.78 -7.02 -6.90
CA GLU A 187 -20.69 -5.99 -5.86
C GLU A 187 -21.80 -4.92 -6.01
N ALA A 188 -22.06 -4.51 -7.25
CA ALA A 188 -23.13 -3.55 -7.56
C ALA A 188 -24.52 -4.15 -7.35
N ALA A 189 -24.74 -5.41 -7.76
CA ALA A 189 -25.99 -6.13 -7.55
C ALA A 189 -26.31 -6.32 -6.06
N ALA A 190 -25.27 -6.48 -5.23
CA ALA A 190 -25.37 -6.52 -3.78
C ALA A 190 -25.48 -5.13 -3.11
N GLY A 191 -25.43 -4.05 -3.89
CA GLY A 191 -25.55 -2.66 -3.42
C GLY A 191 -24.28 -2.07 -2.78
N ARG A 192 -23.16 -2.78 -2.82
CA ARG A 192 -21.88 -2.33 -2.24
C ARG A 192 -21.16 -1.29 -3.10
N ARG A 193 -21.39 -1.33 -4.43
CA ARG A 193 -20.80 -0.42 -5.43
C ARG A 193 -21.88 0.04 -6.42
N THR A 194 -21.56 0.96 -7.32
CA THR A 194 -22.48 1.36 -8.41
C THR A 194 -21.94 0.94 -9.76
N LEU A 195 -22.71 0.25 -10.58
CA LEU A 195 -22.36 -0.03 -11.97
C LEU A 195 -23.50 0.42 -12.89
N ILE A 196 -23.22 1.45 -13.70
CA ILE A 196 -24.14 1.95 -14.72
C ILE A 196 -23.53 1.63 -16.08
N LEU A 197 -24.23 0.83 -16.86
CA LEU A 197 -23.86 0.41 -18.19
C LEU A 197 -24.88 0.93 -19.19
N SER A 198 -24.42 1.48 -20.31
CA SER A 198 -25.26 1.75 -21.47
C SER A 198 -24.69 1.10 -22.72
N HIS A 199 -25.56 0.73 -23.64
CA HIS A 199 -25.19 0.13 -24.92
C HIS A 199 -26.08 0.65 -26.05
N CYS A 200 -25.58 0.58 -27.28
CA CYS A 200 -26.39 0.64 -28.51
C CYS A 200 -26.33 -0.70 -29.25
N TYR A 201 -27.04 -0.80 -30.38
CA TYR A 201 -27.12 -2.02 -31.20
C TYR A 201 -26.10 -2.00 -32.36
N LEU A 202 -24.99 -1.29 -32.19
CA LEU A 202 -23.90 -1.29 -33.16
C LEU A 202 -23.19 -2.65 -33.12
N GLU A 203 -23.10 -3.30 -34.27
CA GLU A 203 -22.44 -4.59 -34.45
C GLU A 203 -21.04 -4.39 -35.08
N PRO A 204 -19.95 -4.54 -34.30
CA PRO A 204 -18.60 -4.25 -34.78
C PRO A 204 -17.99 -5.39 -35.63
N GLY A 205 -18.64 -6.56 -35.66
CA GLY A 205 -18.29 -7.70 -36.52
C GLY A 205 -17.13 -8.58 -36.01
N SER A 206 -16.01 -7.98 -35.59
CA SER A 206 -14.76 -8.69 -35.22
C SER A 206 -14.57 -8.98 -33.73
N TYR A 207 -15.46 -8.49 -32.88
CA TYR A 207 -15.46 -8.65 -31.42
C TYR A 207 -16.90 -8.51 -30.90
N ALA A 208 -17.15 -8.85 -29.64
CA ALA A 208 -18.47 -8.78 -29.03
C ALA A 208 -18.98 -7.34 -28.97
N SER A 209 -20.25 -7.14 -29.34
CA SER A 209 -20.92 -5.86 -29.21
C SER A 209 -21.19 -5.52 -27.73
N THR A 210 -21.48 -4.25 -27.46
CA THR A 210 -21.80 -3.77 -26.11
C THR A 210 -23.12 -4.34 -25.58
N ILE A 211 -24.04 -4.75 -26.46
CA ILE A 211 -25.23 -5.50 -26.07
C ILE A 211 -24.88 -6.94 -25.65
N GLU A 212 -24.00 -7.63 -26.38
CA GLU A 212 -23.58 -9.00 -26.00
C GLU A 212 -22.88 -9.02 -24.64
N THR A 213 -22.01 -8.05 -24.36
CA THR A 213 -21.34 -7.95 -23.06
C THR A 213 -22.28 -7.45 -21.95
N ALA A 214 -23.27 -6.62 -22.28
CA ALA A 214 -24.33 -6.25 -21.35
C ALA A 214 -25.21 -7.45 -20.97
N ASP A 215 -25.59 -8.28 -21.95
CA ASP A 215 -26.36 -9.50 -21.73
C ASP A 215 -25.58 -10.54 -20.92
N ASP A 216 -24.25 -10.59 -21.10
CA ASP A 216 -23.37 -11.38 -20.24
C ASP A 216 -23.46 -10.96 -18.76
N LEU A 217 -23.32 -9.66 -18.47
CA LEU A 217 -23.41 -9.15 -17.11
C LEU A 217 -24.81 -9.31 -16.51
N ILE A 218 -25.87 -9.07 -17.28
CA ILE A 218 -27.26 -9.28 -16.85
C ILE A 218 -27.50 -10.74 -16.44
N ARG A 219 -27.07 -11.69 -17.27
CA ARG A 219 -27.16 -13.13 -16.94
C ARG A 219 -26.33 -13.47 -15.72
N HIS A 220 -25.11 -12.96 -15.64
CA HIS A 220 -24.18 -13.23 -14.54
C HIS A 220 -24.74 -12.83 -13.17
N VAL A 221 -25.31 -11.62 -13.07
CA VAL A 221 -25.90 -11.16 -11.80
C VAL A 221 -27.33 -11.66 -11.59
N GLY A 222 -27.93 -12.34 -12.56
CA GLY A 222 -29.33 -12.77 -12.51
C GLY A 222 -30.30 -11.59 -12.42
N ALA A 223 -30.10 -10.58 -13.27
CA ALA A 223 -31.05 -9.48 -13.51
C ALA A 223 -31.97 -9.83 -14.70
N GLU A 224 -33.13 -9.18 -14.78
CA GLU A 224 -34.09 -9.39 -15.87
C GLU A 224 -34.11 -8.18 -16.80
N ARG A 225 -33.96 -8.41 -18.12
CA ARG A 225 -34.10 -7.38 -19.14
C ARG A 225 -35.58 -7.14 -19.45
N LYS A 226 -36.01 -5.88 -19.37
CA LYS A 226 -37.36 -5.43 -19.68
C LYS A 226 -37.32 -4.49 -20.88
N THR A 227 -38.18 -4.75 -21.86
CA THR A 227 -38.44 -3.81 -22.95
C THR A 227 -39.14 -2.58 -22.40
N VAL A 228 -38.63 -1.40 -22.73
CA VAL A 228 -39.21 -0.11 -22.34
C VAL A 228 -39.26 0.80 -23.56
N ARG A 229 -39.93 1.94 -23.44
CA ARG A 229 -39.80 3.04 -24.39
C ARG A 229 -39.73 4.34 -23.62
N ASP A 230 -38.52 4.75 -23.27
CA ASP A 230 -38.27 5.97 -22.51
C ASP A 230 -37.60 7.03 -23.40
N LEU A 231 -38.39 8.07 -23.70
CA LEU A 231 -37.99 9.24 -24.48
C LEU A 231 -37.65 10.45 -23.60
N SER A 232 -37.71 10.31 -22.27
CA SER A 232 -37.34 11.38 -21.33
C SER A 232 -35.83 11.62 -21.30
N ALA A 233 -35.04 10.64 -21.74
CA ALA A 233 -33.58 10.67 -21.78
C ALA A 233 -33.01 11.24 -23.10
N LYS A 234 -33.66 12.24 -23.71
CA LYS A 234 -33.20 12.82 -25.00
C LYS A 234 -31.72 13.24 -24.92
N PRO A 235 -30.89 12.85 -25.89
CA PRO A 235 -31.27 12.35 -27.22
C PRO A 235 -31.49 10.84 -27.32
N PHE A 236 -31.36 10.09 -26.24
CA PHE A 236 -31.56 8.63 -26.27
C PHE A 236 -33.04 8.26 -26.31
N GLU A 237 -33.37 7.29 -27.16
CA GLU A 237 -34.54 6.43 -26.98
C GLU A 237 -34.07 5.17 -26.24
N VAL A 238 -34.35 5.07 -24.94
CA VAL A 238 -34.02 3.86 -24.16
C VAL A 238 -35.11 2.83 -24.43
N VAL A 239 -34.72 1.71 -25.04
CA VAL A 239 -35.61 0.64 -25.50
C VAL A 239 -35.57 -0.60 -24.60
N SER A 240 -34.56 -0.71 -23.73
CA SER A 240 -34.53 -1.76 -22.72
C SER A 240 -33.82 -1.32 -21.44
N ARG A 241 -34.20 -1.93 -20.32
CA ARG A 241 -33.55 -1.76 -19.02
C ARG A 241 -33.36 -3.09 -18.33
N ALA A 242 -32.29 -3.22 -17.56
CA ALA A 242 -32.12 -4.28 -16.57
C ALA A 242 -31.52 -3.68 -15.31
N SER A 243 -31.95 -4.12 -14.14
CA SER A 243 -31.34 -3.67 -12.89
C SER A 243 -31.44 -4.73 -11.78
N LYS A 244 -30.49 -4.66 -10.85
CA LYS A 244 -30.48 -5.43 -9.60
C LYS A 244 -29.62 -4.68 -8.59
N GLY A 245 -30.14 -4.35 -7.41
CA GLY A 245 -29.42 -3.49 -6.47
C GLY A 245 -28.99 -2.17 -7.12
N ARG A 246 -27.68 -1.90 -7.14
CA ARG A 246 -27.04 -0.73 -7.79
C ARG A 246 -26.34 -1.07 -9.11
N PHE A 247 -26.68 -2.21 -9.69
CA PHE A 247 -26.35 -2.57 -11.07
C PHE A 247 -27.48 -2.11 -12.00
N GLU A 248 -27.16 -1.29 -12.99
CA GLU A 248 -28.10 -0.77 -13.99
C GLU A 248 -27.55 -0.92 -15.41
N VAL A 249 -28.41 -1.39 -16.32
CA VAL A 249 -28.14 -1.46 -17.76
C VAL A 249 -29.23 -0.72 -18.52
N HIS A 250 -28.83 0.17 -19.43
CA HIS A 250 -29.73 0.93 -20.30
C HIS A 250 -29.40 0.63 -21.77
N GLY A 251 -30.32 -0.01 -22.50
CA GLY A 251 -30.17 -0.25 -23.93
C GLY A 251 -30.80 0.88 -24.73
N CYS A 252 -29.99 1.58 -25.52
CA CYS A 252 -30.37 2.72 -26.34
C CYS A 252 -30.59 2.29 -27.79
N ALA A 253 -31.61 2.84 -28.45
CA ALA A 253 -31.82 2.61 -29.87
C ALA A 253 -30.67 3.17 -30.73
N GLY A 254 -30.48 2.58 -31.91
CA GLY A 254 -29.46 2.98 -32.88
C GLY A 254 -28.43 1.87 -33.12
N THR A 255 -27.94 1.79 -34.36
CA THR A 255 -27.11 0.68 -34.87
C THR A 255 -25.86 1.16 -35.61
N ASP A 256 -25.56 2.44 -35.53
CA ASP A 256 -24.50 3.09 -36.32
C ASP A 256 -23.50 3.84 -35.44
N GLY A 257 -22.45 4.37 -36.07
CA GLY A 257 -21.41 5.12 -35.37
C GLY A 257 -21.92 6.42 -34.73
N GLU A 258 -23.01 7.00 -35.24
CA GLU A 258 -23.59 8.20 -34.64
C GLU A 258 -24.29 7.84 -33.32
N ALA A 259 -25.07 6.75 -33.29
CA ALA A 259 -25.64 6.21 -32.07
C ALA A 259 -24.57 5.94 -31.00
N HIS A 260 -23.45 5.33 -31.39
CA HIS A 260 -22.28 5.15 -30.53
C HIS A 260 -21.76 6.50 -29.99
N MET A 261 -21.50 7.48 -30.87
CA MET A 261 -20.99 8.80 -30.48
C MET A 261 -21.94 9.61 -29.58
N GLN A 262 -23.25 9.36 -29.63
CA GLN A 262 -24.21 9.99 -28.73
C GLN A 262 -23.92 9.65 -27.25
N HIS A 263 -23.36 8.47 -26.94
CA HIS A 263 -22.99 8.10 -25.56
C HIS A 263 -21.87 8.99 -24.99
N LEU A 264 -20.90 9.39 -25.81
CA LEU A 264 -19.85 10.35 -25.39
C LEU A 264 -20.39 11.79 -25.34
N ARG A 265 -21.10 12.21 -26.39
CA ARG A 265 -21.62 13.59 -26.52
C ARG A 265 -22.72 13.93 -25.51
N ASN A 266 -23.29 12.93 -24.85
CA ASN A 266 -24.34 13.07 -23.86
C ASN A 266 -24.06 12.28 -22.57
N LEU A 267 -22.77 12.08 -22.25
CA LEU A 267 -22.30 11.35 -21.08
C LEU A 267 -22.97 11.80 -19.77
N ARG A 268 -23.39 13.08 -19.70
CA ARG A 268 -24.13 13.66 -18.57
C ARG A 268 -25.32 12.82 -18.13
N HIS A 269 -26.00 12.13 -19.06
CA HIS A 269 -27.17 11.29 -18.74
C HIS A 269 -26.81 10.13 -17.81
N TRP A 270 -25.65 9.52 -18.02
CA TRP A 270 -25.16 8.42 -17.21
C TRP A 270 -24.58 8.92 -15.89
N LEU A 271 -23.92 10.07 -15.91
CA LEU A 271 -23.41 10.74 -14.70
C LEU A 271 -24.53 11.22 -13.77
N LEU A 272 -25.67 11.66 -14.31
CA LEU A 272 -26.85 12.00 -13.50
C LEU A 272 -27.41 10.77 -12.76
N ARG A 273 -27.30 9.57 -13.35
CA ARG A 273 -27.67 8.32 -12.65
C ARG A 273 -26.70 8.01 -11.52
N LEU A 274 -25.41 8.23 -11.73
CA LEU A 274 -24.40 8.11 -10.66
C LEU A 274 -24.71 9.07 -9.50
N LYS A 275 -25.09 10.31 -9.81
CA LYS A 275 -25.53 11.31 -8.82
C LYS A 275 -26.79 10.86 -8.08
N ALA A 276 -27.81 10.36 -8.80
CA ALA A 276 -29.06 9.89 -8.20
C ALA A 276 -28.85 8.66 -7.28
N ALA A 277 -28.02 7.70 -7.71
CA ALA A 277 -27.63 6.54 -6.91
C ALA A 277 -26.88 6.95 -5.64
N SER A 278 -26.17 8.08 -5.68
CA SER A 278 -25.48 8.68 -4.53
C SER A 278 -26.43 9.40 -3.55
N ALA A 279 -27.57 9.92 -4.03
CA ALA A 279 -28.57 10.62 -3.23
C ALA A 279 -29.62 9.71 -2.57
N THR A 280 -29.82 8.49 -3.09
CA THR A 280 -30.80 7.53 -2.52
C THR A 280 -30.30 6.93 -1.19
N THR A 281 -29.04 7.16 -0.84
CA THR A 281 -28.42 6.76 0.44
C THR A 281 -28.94 7.56 1.65
N THR A 282 -29.55 8.73 1.44
CA THR A 282 -29.94 9.63 2.55
C THR A 282 -31.29 9.26 3.22
N GLN A 283 -32.06 8.30 2.71
CA GLN A 283 -33.40 7.98 3.26
C GLN A 283 -33.64 6.53 3.70
N THR A 284 -32.66 5.62 3.60
CA THR A 284 -32.88 4.23 4.08
C THR A 284 -31.71 3.61 4.84
N THR A 285 -30.72 4.41 5.22
CA THR A 285 -29.74 4.00 6.23
C THR A 285 -29.42 5.19 7.12
N ASN A 286 -29.87 5.15 8.37
CA ASN A 286 -29.11 5.72 9.48
C ASN A 286 -27.76 4.97 9.58
N ARG A 287 -26.89 5.24 8.61
CA ARG A 287 -25.44 5.08 8.68
C ARG A 287 -24.87 6.44 8.36
N GLU A 288 -24.95 7.30 9.36
CA GLU A 288 -24.09 8.47 9.46
C GLU A 288 -22.62 8.02 9.34
N SER A 289 -21.90 8.76 8.49
CA SER A 289 -20.45 8.88 8.38
C SER A 289 -19.60 7.63 8.62
N SER A 290 -19.33 6.86 7.55
CA SER A 290 -18.14 6.03 7.47
C SER A 290 -17.50 6.17 6.08
N ARG A 291 -16.82 7.28 5.85
CA ARG A 291 -15.86 7.52 4.74
C ARG A 291 -15.37 8.96 4.88
N GLY A 292 -14.09 9.16 5.22
CA GLY A 292 -13.48 10.50 5.28
C GLY A 292 -12.80 10.88 6.60
N THR A 293 -13.00 10.08 7.64
CA THR A 293 -12.13 9.97 8.83
C THR A 293 -11.94 8.48 9.03
N THR A 294 -10.71 7.98 9.21
CA THR A 294 -10.57 6.66 9.83
C THR A 294 -11.42 6.72 11.09
N MET A 295 -12.43 5.85 11.20
CA MET A 295 -13.12 5.68 12.47
C MET A 295 -12.02 5.53 13.52
N PRO A 296 -12.02 6.31 14.62
CA PRO A 296 -11.03 6.10 15.65
C PRO A 296 -11.04 4.61 15.99
N VAL A 297 -9.88 3.97 15.97
CA VAL A 297 -9.79 2.55 16.35
C VAL A 297 -10.10 2.49 17.84
N VAL A 298 -11.35 2.13 18.16
CA VAL A 298 -11.79 2.01 19.55
C VAL A 298 -11.51 0.60 20.02
N VAL A 299 -10.55 0.44 20.92
CA VAL A 299 -10.23 -0.85 21.52
C VAL A 299 -11.43 -1.31 22.36
N THR A 300 -12.13 -2.32 21.86
CA THR A 300 -13.27 -2.92 22.55
C THR A 300 -12.79 -3.76 23.74
N GLU A 301 -13.70 -3.99 24.68
CA GLU A 301 -13.45 -4.88 25.82
C GLU A 301 -13.09 -6.32 25.37
N ARG A 302 -13.64 -6.78 24.23
CA ARG A 302 -13.25 -8.05 23.61
C ARG A 302 -11.79 -8.04 23.16
N ALA A 303 -11.39 -6.99 22.43
CA ALA A 303 -10.01 -6.83 21.97
C ALA A 303 -9.03 -6.72 23.13
N ARG A 304 -9.38 -5.94 24.17
CA ARG A 304 -8.56 -5.80 25.39
C ARG A 304 -8.30 -7.14 26.07
N ARG A 305 -9.35 -7.94 26.33
CA ARG A 305 -9.19 -9.27 26.95
C ARG A 305 -8.38 -10.24 26.08
N LEU A 306 -8.60 -10.22 24.77
CA LEU A 306 -7.81 -11.04 23.85
C LEU A 306 -6.34 -10.62 23.90
N HIS A 307 -6.08 -9.32 23.78
CA HIS A 307 -4.74 -8.73 23.79
C HIS A 307 -3.97 -9.09 25.07
N GLU A 308 -4.59 -8.94 26.25
CA GLU A 308 -4.01 -9.30 27.54
C GLU A 308 -3.63 -10.79 27.62
N SER A 309 -4.37 -11.67 26.92
CA SER A 309 -4.04 -13.10 26.84
C SER A 309 -2.86 -13.41 25.91
N CYS A 310 -2.50 -12.50 24.99
CA CYS A 310 -1.45 -12.70 23.99
C CYS A 310 -0.05 -12.39 24.54
N LEU A 311 0.95 -13.18 24.11
CA LEU A 311 2.35 -12.79 24.19
C LEU A 311 2.62 -11.81 23.04
N VAL A 312 2.59 -10.51 23.31
CA VAL A 312 3.05 -9.50 22.35
C VAL A 312 4.58 -9.58 22.28
N PHE A 313 5.09 -9.94 21.12
CA PHE A 313 6.50 -10.05 20.79
C PHE A 313 6.80 -9.09 19.65
N ASP A 314 7.58 -8.04 19.95
CA ASP A 314 8.09 -7.12 18.92
C ASP A 314 9.47 -7.56 18.41
N GLY A 315 9.58 -7.68 17.09
CA GLY A 315 10.76 -8.14 16.37
C GLY A 315 11.94 -7.18 16.32
N HIS A 316 11.73 -5.87 16.52
CA HIS A 316 12.81 -4.87 16.40
C HIS A 316 12.48 -3.54 17.08
N CYS A 317 13.41 -3.03 17.89
CA CYS A 317 13.33 -1.72 18.51
C CYS A 317 14.71 -1.13 18.84
N ASP A 318 14.95 0.11 18.43
CA ASP A 318 16.19 0.88 18.55
C ASP A 318 16.29 1.70 19.85
N LEU A 319 15.55 1.33 20.88
CA LEU A 319 15.70 1.95 22.20
C LEU A 319 17.17 2.00 22.69
N PRO A 320 18.03 0.97 22.49
CA PRO A 320 19.44 1.06 22.86
C PRO A 320 20.18 2.20 22.15
N TRP A 321 19.90 2.43 20.87
CA TRP A 321 20.51 3.51 20.10
C TRP A 321 20.09 4.88 20.63
N ASN A 322 18.81 5.05 20.95
CA ASN A 322 18.31 6.29 21.56
C ASN A 322 19.00 6.60 22.90
N ILE A 323 19.18 5.58 23.75
CA ILE A 323 19.93 5.71 25.01
C ILE A 323 21.40 6.02 24.72
N TYR A 324 22.04 5.29 23.81
CA TYR A 324 23.43 5.50 23.41
C TYR A 324 23.67 6.95 22.96
N LYS A 325 22.81 7.48 22.08
CA LYS A 325 22.89 8.87 21.60
C LYS A 325 22.62 9.90 22.69
N ALA A 326 21.76 9.61 23.66
CA ALA A 326 21.53 10.51 24.79
C ALA A 326 22.78 10.61 25.68
N LEU A 327 23.41 9.46 25.97
CA LEU A 327 24.65 9.41 26.76
C LEU A 327 25.82 10.10 26.03
N GLU A 328 25.97 9.89 24.72
CA GLU A 328 26.98 10.61 23.92
C GLU A 328 26.79 12.13 23.95
N LYS A 329 25.54 12.60 24.04
CA LYS A 329 25.22 14.04 24.16
C LYS A 329 25.40 14.58 25.59
N GLY A 330 25.92 13.77 26.51
CA GLY A 330 26.23 14.18 27.89
C GLY A 330 25.08 13.97 28.88
N ALA A 331 24.02 13.23 28.52
CA ALA A 331 23.06 12.80 29.52
C ALA A 331 23.77 11.89 30.53
N ALA A 332 23.64 12.19 31.83
CA ALA A 332 24.20 11.34 32.87
C ALA A 332 23.53 9.96 32.89
N ASP A 333 22.25 9.91 32.54
CA ASP A 333 21.40 8.73 32.60
C ASP A 333 20.09 8.93 31.83
N VAL A 334 19.41 7.83 31.48
CA VAL A 334 18.06 7.82 30.88
C VAL A 334 17.14 6.95 31.75
N ASP A 335 16.21 7.59 32.46
CA ASP A 335 15.29 6.89 33.35
C ASP A 335 13.99 6.47 32.63
N LEU A 336 13.89 5.18 32.28
CA LEU A 336 12.74 4.59 31.60
C LEU A 336 11.54 4.32 32.53
N SER A 337 11.64 4.55 33.83
CA SER A 337 10.52 4.31 34.77
C SER A 337 9.35 5.28 34.60
N LYS A 338 9.57 6.33 33.82
CA LYS A 338 8.61 7.40 33.50
C LYS A 338 8.65 7.68 32.00
N PRO A 339 7.64 8.39 31.46
CA PRO A 339 7.67 8.82 30.08
C PRO A 339 8.93 9.60 29.74
N VAL A 340 9.64 9.17 28.68
CA VAL A 340 10.84 9.84 28.18
C VAL A 340 10.48 10.67 26.95
N PRO A 341 10.65 12.01 26.97
CA PRO A 341 10.41 12.86 25.81
C PRO A 341 11.19 12.39 24.59
N ASP A 342 10.59 12.54 23.40
CA ASP A 342 11.15 12.17 22.09
C ASP A 342 11.43 10.67 21.87
N PHE A 343 11.25 9.83 22.89
CA PHE A 343 11.36 8.37 22.75
C PHE A 343 9.99 7.79 22.40
N GLN A 344 9.99 6.68 21.67
CA GLN A 344 8.79 5.89 21.35
C GLN A 344 8.60 4.71 22.30
N ALA A 345 9.50 4.53 23.29
CA ALA A 345 9.43 3.44 24.25
C ALA A 345 9.96 3.85 25.63
N ASP A 346 9.19 3.49 26.66
CA ASP A 346 9.52 3.54 28.08
C ASP A 346 8.67 2.51 28.85
N ILE A 347 8.97 2.28 30.13
CA ILE A 347 8.30 1.23 30.91
C ILE A 347 6.78 1.46 31.00
N PRO A 348 6.26 2.65 31.33
CA PRO A 348 4.81 2.89 31.35
C PRO A 348 4.13 2.52 30.03
N ARG A 349 4.68 2.95 28.89
CA ARG A 349 4.09 2.65 27.58
C ARG A 349 4.24 1.18 27.18
N MET A 350 5.36 0.54 27.48
CA MET A 350 5.55 -0.90 27.27
C MET A 350 4.50 -1.73 28.02
N ARG A 351 4.18 -1.32 29.27
CA ARG A 351 3.12 -1.96 30.07
C ARG A 351 1.74 -1.71 29.48
N ALA A 352 1.43 -0.47 29.08
CA ALA A 352 0.16 -0.12 28.46
C ALA A 352 -0.08 -0.87 27.14
N GLY A 353 0.97 -1.09 26.36
CA GLY A 353 0.94 -1.88 25.12
C GLY A 353 0.90 -3.40 25.33
N GLY A 354 0.88 -3.90 26.57
CA GLY A 354 0.82 -5.34 26.83
C GLY A 354 2.07 -6.12 26.39
N LEU A 355 3.21 -5.44 26.21
CA LEU A 355 4.44 -6.02 25.70
C LEU A 355 4.92 -7.17 26.60
N GLY A 356 5.18 -8.33 26.01
CA GLY A 356 5.69 -9.51 26.72
C GLY A 356 7.13 -9.87 26.38
N ALA A 357 7.54 -9.60 25.15
CA ALA A 357 8.91 -9.80 24.68
C ALA A 357 9.27 -8.77 23.61
N ILE A 358 10.55 -8.43 23.52
CA ILE A 358 11.06 -7.51 22.50
C ILE A 358 12.51 -7.83 22.17
N PHE A 359 12.85 -7.77 20.89
CA PHE A 359 14.24 -7.64 20.47
C PHE A 359 14.66 -6.18 20.48
N LEU A 360 15.69 -5.89 21.27
CA LEU A 360 16.36 -4.60 21.28
C LEU A 360 17.57 -4.67 20.35
N ALA A 361 17.60 -3.75 19.37
CA ALA A 361 18.62 -3.70 18.33
C ALA A 361 19.89 -3.01 18.84
N ALA A 362 21.02 -3.69 18.70
CA ALA A 362 22.36 -3.15 18.90
C ALA A 362 22.94 -2.73 17.54
N TYR A 363 22.47 -1.57 17.06
CA TYR A 363 22.75 -1.01 15.74
C TYR A 363 24.11 -0.30 15.65
N ALA A 364 24.87 -0.48 14.58
CA ALA A 364 26.03 0.38 14.30
C ALA A 364 25.82 1.17 13.00
N PRO A 365 26.17 2.47 12.95
CA PRO A 365 26.07 3.25 11.70
C PRO A 365 26.87 2.64 10.55
N PRO A 366 26.35 2.57 9.31
CA PRO A 366 27.10 2.10 8.16
C PRO A 366 28.42 2.84 7.91
N SER A 367 28.50 4.11 8.33
CA SER A 367 29.72 4.94 8.25
C SER A 367 30.93 4.33 9.00
N THR A 368 30.68 3.41 9.93
CA THR A 368 31.73 2.67 10.65
C THR A 368 32.48 1.68 9.76
N MET A 369 31.97 1.31 8.58
CA MET A 369 32.72 0.54 7.60
C MET A 369 33.94 1.31 7.07
N GLN A 370 33.84 2.65 7.01
CA GLN A 370 34.97 3.50 6.61
C GLN A 370 35.83 3.93 7.79
N THR A 371 35.23 4.19 8.96
CA THR A 371 35.96 4.69 10.13
C THR A 371 36.49 3.61 11.08
N GLY A 372 35.99 2.39 10.98
CA GLY A 372 36.16 1.33 11.99
C GLY A 372 35.33 1.57 13.27
N GLY A 373 35.31 0.57 14.16
CA GLY A 373 34.71 0.68 15.49
C GLY A 373 33.27 0.19 15.60
N ALA A 374 32.74 -0.45 14.56
CA ALA A 374 31.39 -0.99 14.53
C ALA A 374 31.18 -1.99 15.67
N ALA A 375 32.15 -2.90 15.86
CA ALA A 375 32.08 -3.92 16.91
C ALA A 375 32.01 -3.31 18.32
N ARG A 376 32.75 -2.21 18.56
CA ARG A 376 32.71 -1.50 19.84
C ARG A 376 31.36 -0.84 20.10
N ILE A 377 30.82 -0.11 19.12
CA ILE A 377 29.51 0.56 19.24
C ILE A 377 28.40 -0.46 19.50
N THR A 378 28.46 -1.61 18.82
CA THR A 378 27.55 -2.74 19.08
C THR A 378 27.72 -3.28 20.51
N LEU A 379 28.95 -3.46 21.01
CA LEU A 379 29.20 -3.88 22.39
C LEU A 379 28.66 -2.89 23.44
N ASP A 380 28.82 -1.58 23.20
CA ASP A 380 28.31 -0.54 24.12
C ASP A 380 26.77 -0.62 24.24
N GLN A 381 26.07 -0.95 23.15
CA GLN A 381 24.62 -1.14 23.17
C GLN A 381 24.18 -2.49 23.76
N ILE A 382 24.94 -3.55 23.53
CA ILE A 382 24.75 -4.82 24.25
C ILE A 382 24.85 -4.55 25.77
N ASP A 383 25.86 -3.80 26.23
CA ASP A 383 25.96 -3.41 27.64
C ASP A 383 24.78 -2.56 28.12
N ILE A 384 24.29 -1.60 27.32
CA ILE A 384 23.07 -0.83 27.64
C ILE A 384 21.92 -1.78 27.96
N ILE A 385 21.66 -2.78 27.11
CA ILE A 385 20.56 -3.75 27.32
C ILE A 385 20.77 -4.54 28.62
N HIS A 386 21.98 -5.01 28.88
CA HIS A 386 22.32 -5.69 30.13
C HIS A 386 22.14 -4.78 31.37
N ARG A 387 22.47 -3.48 31.26
CA ARG A 387 22.24 -2.48 32.32
C ARG A 387 20.76 -2.23 32.56
N LEU A 388 19.92 -2.23 31.53
CA LEU A 388 18.46 -2.10 31.69
C LEU A 388 17.90 -3.24 32.56
N VAL A 389 18.34 -4.48 32.32
CA VAL A 389 17.94 -5.64 33.12
C VAL A 389 18.40 -5.51 34.57
N ARG A 390 19.65 -5.08 34.81
CA ARG A 390 20.17 -4.86 36.18
C ARG A 390 19.46 -3.74 36.91
N ARG A 391 19.07 -2.68 36.20
CA ARG A 391 18.44 -1.49 36.77
C ARG A 391 16.97 -1.69 37.09
N TYR A 392 16.25 -2.44 36.26
CA TYR A 392 14.82 -2.70 36.42
C TYR A 392 14.51 -4.21 36.49
N PRO A 393 15.07 -4.94 37.48
CA PRO A 393 14.99 -6.41 37.54
C PRO A 393 13.57 -6.95 37.76
N GLU A 394 12.70 -6.12 38.35
CA GLU A 394 11.26 -6.41 38.53
C GLU A 394 10.45 -6.19 37.25
N THR A 395 11.01 -5.49 36.25
CA THR A 395 10.34 -5.18 34.99
C THR A 395 10.88 -6.01 33.84
N PHE A 396 12.20 -6.15 33.76
CA PHE A 396 12.90 -6.77 32.64
C PHE A 396 13.60 -8.06 33.04
N ALA A 397 13.67 -9.01 32.11
CA ALA A 397 14.51 -10.19 32.20
C ALA A 397 15.22 -10.40 30.86
N LEU A 398 16.53 -10.65 30.87
CA LEU A 398 17.23 -11.07 29.66
C LEU A 398 16.73 -12.46 29.26
N ALA A 399 16.40 -12.64 27.99
CA ALA A 399 16.03 -13.94 27.44
C ALA A 399 16.87 -14.26 26.19
N CYS A 400 17.27 -15.52 26.10
CA CYS A 400 18.07 -16.09 25.03
C CYS A 400 17.37 -17.28 24.37
N THR A 401 16.27 -17.75 24.95
CA THR A 401 15.49 -18.90 24.52
C THR A 401 13.99 -18.61 24.65
N ALA A 402 13.17 -19.38 23.92
CA ALA A 402 11.72 -19.28 24.03
C ALA A 402 11.20 -19.60 25.45
N ASP A 403 11.85 -20.51 26.17
CA ASP A 403 11.39 -20.89 27.51
C ASP A 403 11.73 -19.81 28.54
N GLU A 404 12.84 -19.09 28.38
CA GLU A 404 13.14 -17.89 29.18
C GLU A 404 12.16 -16.75 28.89
N VAL A 405 11.73 -16.57 27.65
CA VAL A 405 10.67 -15.61 27.30
C VAL A 405 9.38 -15.94 28.04
N LEU A 406 8.95 -17.20 28.03
CA LEU A 406 7.76 -17.64 28.75
C LEU A 406 7.92 -17.52 30.27
N ALA A 407 9.11 -17.81 30.80
CA ALA A 407 9.40 -17.67 32.23
C ALA A 407 9.31 -16.22 32.69
N ALA A 408 9.87 -15.28 31.92
CA ALA A 408 9.77 -13.84 32.18
C ALA A 408 8.30 -13.38 32.20
N ARG A 409 7.52 -13.76 31.18
CA ARG A 409 6.09 -13.44 31.12
C ARG A 409 5.32 -13.98 32.33
N LYS A 410 5.58 -15.23 32.74
CA LYS A 410 4.93 -15.84 33.91
C LYS A 410 5.20 -15.06 35.20
N GLN A 411 6.35 -14.39 35.29
CA GLN A 411 6.75 -13.57 36.43
C GLN A 411 6.28 -12.11 36.29
N GLY A 412 5.46 -11.79 35.28
CA GLY A 412 5.02 -10.42 35.03
C GLY A 412 6.13 -9.49 34.51
N ARG A 413 7.22 -10.06 33.97
CA ARG A 413 8.36 -9.32 33.41
C ARG A 413 8.31 -9.33 31.88
N ILE A 414 8.91 -8.32 31.27
CA ILE A 414 9.11 -8.20 29.83
C ILE A 414 10.45 -8.85 29.48
N ALA A 415 10.43 -9.82 28.56
CA ALA A 415 11.65 -10.45 28.08
C ALA A 415 12.38 -9.52 27.10
N LEU A 416 13.63 -9.15 27.43
CA LEU A 416 14.52 -8.43 26.54
C LEU A 416 15.43 -9.44 25.84
N LEU A 417 15.38 -9.46 24.52
CA LEU A 417 16.29 -10.21 23.67
C LEU A 417 17.18 -9.24 22.90
N ILE A 418 18.32 -9.70 22.42
CA ILE A 418 19.31 -8.85 21.73
C ILE A 418 19.41 -9.26 20.26
N GLY A 419 19.24 -8.29 19.38
CA GLY A 419 19.54 -8.39 17.96
C GLY A 419 20.70 -7.48 17.60
N VAL A 420 21.55 -7.89 16.64
CA VAL A 420 22.55 -6.98 16.04
C VAL A 420 22.03 -6.55 14.68
N GLU A 421 22.02 -5.25 14.43
CA GLU A 421 21.55 -4.71 13.15
C GLU A 421 22.73 -4.22 12.30
N GLY A 422 23.04 -5.01 11.27
CA GLY A 422 24.12 -4.75 10.33
C GLY A 422 25.29 -5.72 10.48
N GLY A 423 25.58 -6.45 9.41
CA GLY A 423 26.70 -7.41 9.38
C GLY A 423 28.08 -6.76 9.49
N HIS A 424 28.21 -5.47 9.20
CA HIS A 424 29.46 -4.75 9.42
C HIS A 424 29.88 -4.70 10.90
N SER A 425 28.95 -4.91 11.84
CA SER A 425 29.26 -5.01 13.27
C SER A 425 30.20 -6.17 13.63
N ILE A 426 30.30 -7.21 12.80
CA ILE A 426 31.27 -8.29 13.03
C ILE A 426 32.65 -8.00 12.44
N GLU A 427 32.82 -6.90 11.72
CA GLU A 427 34.10 -6.48 11.11
C GLU A 427 34.80 -7.64 10.36
N ASN A 428 34.01 -8.38 9.55
CA ASN A 428 34.44 -9.57 8.80
C ASN A 428 35.03 -10.70 9.66
N SER A 429 34.66 -10.80 10.94
CA SER A 429 35.18 -11.79 11.88
C SER A 429 34.08 -12.71 12.44
N LEU A 430 34.15 -13.99 12.09
CA LEU A 430 33.32 -15.03 12.72
C LEU A 430 33.62 -15.16 14.23
N GLY A 431 34.81 -14.75 14.69
CA GLY A 431 35.13 -14.69 16.11
C GLY A 431 34.27 -13.68 16.85
N VAL A 432 34.07 -12.49 16.27
CA VAL A 432 33.21 -11.44 16.83
C VAL A 432 31.75 -11.92 16.84
N LEU A 433 31.27 -12.54 15.77
CA LEU A 433 29.93 -13.15 15.71
C LEU A 433 29.69 -14.13 16.87
N ARG A 434 30.65 -15.02 17.15
CA ARG A 434 30.57 -15.95 18.30
C ARG A 434 30.54 -15.23 19.65
N MET A 435 31.31 -14.15 19.79
CA MET A 435 31.32 -13.38 21.04
C MET A 435 30.01 -12.63 21.26
N PHE A 436 29.41 -12.07 20.21
CA PHE A 436 28.06 -11.50 20.27
C PHE A 436 27.04 -12.55 20.71
N HIS A 437 27.07 -13.75 20.15
CA HIS A 437 26.19 -14.83 20.59
C HIS A 437 26.36 -15.16 22.08
N ALA A 438 27.61 -15.26 22.55
CA ALA A 438 27.95 -15.53 23.95
C ALA A 438 27.47 -14.43 24.90
N LEU A 439 27.36 -13.18 24.41
CA LEU A 439 26.83 -12.03 25.15
C LEU A 439 25.29 -11.94 25.13
N GLY A 440 24.61 -12.88 24.47
CA GLY A 440 23.15 -12.99 24.46
C GLY A 440 22.48 -12.59 23.14
N VAL A 441 23.24 -12.26 22.09
CA VAL A 441 22.67 -11.95 20.76
C VAL A 441 22.02 -13.20 20.16
N ARG A 442 20.80 -13.06 19.61
CA ARG A 442 20.02 -14.16 19.04
C ARG A 442 19.59 -13.97 17.59
N TYR A 443 19.70 -12.76 17.03
CA TYR A 443 19.72 -12.58 15.58
C TYR A 443 20.80 -11.59 15.16
N MET A 444 21.16 -11.64 13.87
CA MET A 444 21.90 -10.55 13.22
C MET A 444 21.30 -10.24 11.86
N THR A 445 20.98 -8.97 11.61
CA THR A 445 20.61 -8.43 10.30
C THR A 445 21.86 -8.34 9.44
N LEU A 446 21.87 -8.96 8.26
CA LEU A 446 23.11 -9.14 7.50
C LEU A 446 23.67 -7.85 6.88
N THR A 447 22.80 -6.86 6.64
CA THR A 447 23.17 -5.51 6.20
C THR A 447 22.33 -4.47 6.94
N HIS A 448 22.66 -3.20 6.75
CA HIS A 448 21.76 -2.09 7.02
C HIS A 448 21.51 -1.35 5.69
N GLU A 449 21.62 -0.02 5.63
CA GLU A 449 21.42 0.77 4.40
C GLU A 449 22.48 0.52 3.30
N GLU A 450 23.69 0.08 3.64
CA GLU A 450 24.80 -0.12 2.70
C GLU A 450 25.24 -1.59 2.61
N SER A 451 25.70 -2.00 1.42
CA SER A 451 26.24 -3.33 1.16
C SER A 451 27.58 -3.52 1.87
N THR A 452 27.76 -4.68 2.53
CA THR A 452 29.00 -5.06 3.20
C THR A 452 29.97 -5.72 2.22
N ASP A 453 31.14 -6.16 2.69
CA ASP A 453 32.09 -6.94 1.90
C ASP A 453 31.58 -8.35 1.55
N TRP A 454 30.40 -8.74 2.04
CA TRP A 454 29.90 -10.10 1.87
C TRP A 454 28.37 -10.26 1.73
N CYS A 455 27.60 -9.18 1.82
CA CYS A 455 26.16 -9.18 1.59
C CYS A 455 25.68 -7.85 0.98
N ASP A 456 24.85 -7.93 -0.06
CA ASP A 456 24.28 -6.77 -0.72
C ASP A 456 23.03 -6.24 0.00
N ALA A 457 22.97 -4.92 0.25
CA ALA A 457 21.83 -4.25 0.87
C ALA A 457 20.78 -3.82 -0.17
N ALA A 458 19.51 -3.74 0.23
CA ALA A 458 18.39 -3.35 -0.63
C ALA A 458 18.52 -1.92 -1.20
N MET A 459 19.16 -1.03 -0.44
CA MET A 459 19.37 0.37 -0.81
C MET A 459 20.84 0.68 -1.14
N GLY A 460 21.71 -0.33 -1.03
CA GLY A 460 23.14 -0.22 -1.29
C GLY A 460 23.51 -0.52 -2.74
N GLU A 461 24.74 -0.17 -3.11
CA GLU A 461 25.28 -0.58 -4.41
C GLU A 461 25.48 -2.10 -4.44
N PRO A 462 24.97 -2.82 -5.46
CA PRO A 462 25.20 -4.26 -5.60
C PRO A 462 26.69 -4.57 -5.80
N ARG A 463 27.22 -5.55 -5.07
CA ARG A 463 28.63 -5.99 -5.14
C ARG A 463 28.78 -7.48 -5.43
N HIS A 464 27.88 -8.30 -4.89
CA HIS A 464 28.02 -9.76 -4.91
C HIS A 464 26.93 -10.46 -5.73
N GLY A 465 25.83 -9.76 -6.04
CA GLY A 465 24.62 -10.36 -6.58
C GLY A 465 23.85 -11.15 -5.52
N GLY A 466 23.93 -10.74 -4.26
CA GLY A 466 23.36 -11.44 -3.11
C GLY A 466 24.37 -11.66 -1.98
N LEU A 467 24.73 -12.92 -1.72
CA LEU A 467 25.79 -13.29 -0.77
C LEU A 467 27.12 -13.60 -1.47
N SER A 468 28.24 -13.20 -0.86
CA SER A 468 29.55 -13.73 -1.24
C SER A 468 29.79 -15.12 -0.61
N PRO A 469 30.84 -15.87 -1.02
CA PRO A 469 31.21 -17.11 -0.35
C PRO A 469 31.50 -16.97 1.15
N PHE A 470 32.00 -15.80 1.59
CA PHE A 470 32.16 -15.51 3.01
C PHE A 470 30.80 -15.24 3.68
N GLY A 471 29.87 -14.59 2.99
CA GLY A 471 28.49 -14.40 3.47
C GLY A 471 27.77 -15.73 3.72
N GLU A 472 27.95 -16.72 2.83
CA GLU A 472 27.44 -18.08 3.06
C GLU A 472 28.06 -18.74 4.32
N GLN A 473 29.35 -18.51 4.58
CA GLN A 473 30.01 -18.98 5.82
C GLN A 473 29.47 -18.28 7.07
N VAL A 474 29.15 -16.99 6.98
CA VAL A 474 28.50 -16.25 8.08
C VAL A 474 27.15 -16.87 8.40
N VAL A 475 26.28 -17.10 7.40
CA VAL A 475 24.98 -17.75 7.61
C VAL A 475 25.13 -19.16 8.20
N ALA A 476 26.11 -19.93 7.71
CA ALA A 476 26.39 -21.26 8.25
C ALA A 476 26.83 -21.22 9.72
N GLU A 477 27.68 -20.25 10.11
CA GLU A 477 28.10 -20.08 11.50
C GLU A 477 26.94 -19.61 12.39
N MET A 478 26.06 -18.74 11.88
CA MET A 478 24.83 -18.35 12.58
C MET A 478 23.94 -19.56 12.86
N ASN A 479 23.69 -20.40 11.85
CA ASN A 479 22.93 -21.65 12.05
C ASN A 479 23.60 -22.57 13.08
N ARG A 480 24.92 -22.75 13.01
CA ARG A 480 25.67 -23.58 13.97
C ARG A 480 25.58 -23.06 15.40
N LEU A 481 25.49 -21.74 15.59
CA LEU A 481 25.36 -21.12 16.91
C LEU A 481 23.93 -21.17 17.46
N GLY A 482 22.93 -21.34 16.60
CA GLY A 482 21.53 -21.05 16.95
C GLY A 482 21.22 -19.55 16.96
N MET A 483 21.96 -18.77 16.17
CA MET A 483 21.65 -17.37 15.88
C MET A 483 20.81 -17.28 14.60
N ILE A 484 19.72 -16.53 14.64
CA ILE A 484 18.77 -16.38 13.55
C ILE A 484 19.34 -15.42 12.50
N PRO A 485 19.46 -15.81 11.21
CA PRO A 485 19.70 -14.88 10.11
C PRO A 485 18.50 -13.95 9.94
N ASP A 486 18.73 -12.65 9.99
CA ASP A 486 17.71 -11.64 9.70
C ASP A 486 17.96 -11.01 8.32
N ILE A 487 16.93 -11.05 7.48
CA ILE A 487 16.93 -10.57 6.10
C ILE A 487 16.18 -9.25 5.92
N SER A 488 15.81 -8.55 7.00
CA SER A 488 15.52 -7.11 6.88
C SER A 488 16.75 -6.38 6.31
N HIS A 489 16.55 -5.26 5.61
CA HIS A 489 17.57 -4.46 4.92
C HIS A 489 18.30 -5.09 3.72
N VAL A 490 18.41 -6.41 3.60
CA VAL A 490 19.21 -7.05 2.53
C VAL A 490 18.51 -6.95 1.17
N SER A 491 19.28 -7.00 0.07
CA SER A 491 18.74 -7.04 -1.29
C SER A 491 17.87 -8.27 -1.55
N ALA A 492 16.94 -8.20 -2.52
CA ALA A 492 16.08 -9.33 -2.85
C ALA A 492 16.88 -10.58 -3.27
N GLU A 493 18.01 -10.39 -3.94
CA GLU A 493 18.96 -11.45 -4.31
C GLU A 493 19.58 -12.07 -3.04
N ALA A 494 20.05 -11.26 -2.10
CA ALA A 494 20.58 -11.75 -0.83
C ALA A 494 19.52 -12.47 0.01
N MET A 495 18.27 -11.98 0.03
CA MET A 495 17.16 -12.67 0.70
C MET A 495 17.01 -14.10 0.18
N ARG A 496 17.03 -14.27 -1.15
CA ARG A 496 16.92 -15.59 -1.80
C ARG A 496 18.11 -16.48 -1.50
N ASP A 497 19.32 -15.94 -1.49
CA ASP A 497 20.52 -16.69 -1.13
C ASP A 497 20.50 -17.17 0.31
N VAL A 498 20.13 -16.31 1.27
CA VAL A 498 19.99 -16.69 2.68
C VAL A 498 18.96 -17.80 2.85
N LEU A 499 17.80 -17.68 2.22
CA LEU A 499 16.75 -18.71 2.25
C LEU A 499 17.20 -20.02 1.62
N ARG A 500 18.08 -19.97 0.61
CA ARG A 500 18.65 -21.15 -0.04
C ARG A 500 19.68 -21.87 0.85
N VAL A 501 20.54 -21.12 1.57
CA VAL A 501 21.66 -21.71 2.32
C VAL A 501 21.37 -21.97 3.79
N SER A 502 20.40 -21.26 4.39
CA SER A 502 20.07 -21.42 5.80
C SER A 502 19.42 -22.77 6.07
N LYS A 503 19.88 -23.44 7.13
CA LYS A 503 19.34 -24.70 7.66
C LYS A 503 18.41 -24.51 8.86
N ALA A 504 18.32 -23.28 9.35
CA ALA A 504 17.46 -22.87 10.45
C ALA A 504 16.46 -21.81 9.97
N PRO A 505 15.37 -21.54 10.73
CA PRO A 505 14.44 -20.46 10.42
C PRO A 505 15.16 -19.12 10.21
N VAL A 506 14.68 -18.39 9.21
CA VAL A 506 15.11 -17.02 8.89
C VAL A 506 13.99 -16.06 9.34
N ILE A 507 14.35 -14.88 9.80
CA ILE A 507 13.35 -13.82 10.05
C ILE A 507 13.56 -12.64 9.13
N ALA A 508 12.50 -11.87 8.90
CA ALA A 508 12.62 -10.46 8.58
C ALA A 508 12.10 -9.71 9.81
N SER A 509 13.01 -9.19 10.65
CA SER A 509 12.69 -8.64 11.97
C SER A 509 11.79 -7.41 11.91
N HIS A 510 11.85 -6.64 10.82
CA HIS A 510 11.01 -5.48 10.55
C HIS A 510 10.95 -5.21 9.03
N SER A 511 10.11 -5.94 8.29
CA SER A 511 9.86 -5.68 6.86
C SER A 511 8.43 -6.03 6.46
N SER A 512 7.82 -5.16 5.64
CA SER A 512 6.42 -5.27 5.24
C SER A 512 6.30 -5.80 3.80
N ALA A 513 5.08 -6.01 3.30
CA ALA A 513 4.85 -6.57 1.96
C ALA A 513 5.10 -5.60 0.79
N HIS A 514 5.92 -6.00 -0.20
CA HIS A 514 6.23 -5.17 -1.38
C HIS A 514 5.02 -4.97 -2.30
N ALA A 515 4.16 -5.97 -2.41
CA ALA A 515 2.95 -5.89 -3.22
C ALA A 515 1.93 -4.84 -2.72
N MET A 516 2.04 -4.44 -1.45
CA MET A 516 1.17 -3.44 -0.84
C MET A 516 1.76 -2.04 -0.96
N ALA A 517 3.08 -1.91 -0.83
CA ALA A 517 3.83 -0.68 -1.09
C ALA A 517 5.18 -1.03 -1.72
N ALA A 518 5.38 -0.62 -2.98
CA ALA A 518 6.57 -0.96 -3.76
C ALA A 518 7.80 -0.19 -3.27
N HIS A 519 8.56 -0.80 -2.36
CA HIS A 519 9.80 -0.26 -1.83
C HIS A 519 10.83 -1.39 -1.62
N PRO A 520 12.12 -1.22 -1.93
CA PRO A 520 13.13 -2.29 -1.78
C PRO A 520 13.29 -2.82 -0.35
N ARG A 521 12.91 -2.04 0.67
CA ARG A 521 12.86 -2.50 2.08
C ARG A 521 11.74 -3.49 2.37
N ASN A 522 10.76 -3.64 1.49
CA ASN A 522 9.65 -4.56 1.65
C ASN A 522 9.92 -5.89 0.94
N LEU A 523 9.30 -6.96 1.46
CA LEU A 523 9.50 -8.34 1.04
C LEU A 523 8.70 -8.65 -0.24
N PRO A 524 9.35 -9.13 -1.31
CA PRO A 524 8.67 -9.73 -2.46
C PRO A 524 7.88 -10.99 -2.07
N ASP A 525 6.83 -11.31 -2.83
CA ASP A 525 5.97 -12.47 -2.55
C ASP A 525 6.72 -13.81 -2.63
N ASP A 526 7.73 -13.94 -3.51
CA ASP A 526 8.57 -15.14 -3.59
C ASP A 526 9.45 -15.31 -2.34
N VAL A 527 9.92 -14.21 -1.76
CA VAL A 527 10.65 -14.23 -0.48
C VAL A 527 9.73 -14.61 0.68
N LEU A 528 8.51 -14.06 0.74
CA LEU A 528 7.50 -14.45 1.73
C LEU A 528 7.18 -15.95 1.67
N ALA A 529 7.06 -16.51 0.46
CA ALA A 529 6.88 -17.95 0.25
C ALA A 529 8.11 -18.76 0.69
N GLY A 530 9.33 -18.25 0.47
CA GLY A 530 10.56 -18.89 0.94
C GLY A 530 10.70 -18.88 2.46
N ILE A 531 10.32 -17.79 3.14
CA ILE A 531 10.27 -17.71 4.61
C ILE A 531 9.36 -18.82 5.17
N LYS A 532 8.17 -19.01 4.57
CA LYS A 532 7.27 -20.11 4.92
C LYS A 532 7.95 -21.47 4.77
N ALA A 533 8.58 -21.73 3.62
CA ALA A 533 9.25 -23.00 3.34
C ALA A 533 10.37 -23.31 4.35
N GLY A 534 11.10 -22.29 4.81
CA GLY A 534 12.15 -22.41 5.82
C GLY A 534 11.67 -22.39 7.28
N GLY A 535 10.37 -22.30 7.54
CA GLY A 535 9.82 -22.23 8.90
C GLY A 535 9.96 -20.87 9.59
N GLY A 536 10.38 -19.84 8.84
CA GLY A 536 10.70 -18.51 9.31
C GLY A 536 9.49 -17.63 9.67
N VAL A 537 9.76 -16.35 9.97
CA VAL A 537 8.73 -15.35 10.31
C VAL A 537 9.06 -14.00 9.66
N ALA A 538 8.09 -13.41 8.97
CA ALA A 538 8.16 -12.05 8.45
C ALA A 538 7.40 -11.11 9.38
N MET A 539 8.09 -10.13 9.98
CA MET A 539 7.54 -9.27 11.01
C MET A 539 7.31 -7.86 10.43
N ALA A 540 6.06 -7.42 10.36
CA ALA A 540 5.68 -6.21 9.63
C ALA A 540 6.24 -4.94 10.29
N ASN A 541 6.89 -4.10 9.48
CA ASN A 541 7.47 -2.80 9.84
C ASN A 541 6.39 -1.71 9.91
N PHE A 542 6.54 -0.73 10.81
CA PHE A 542 5.51 0.31 11.00
C PHE A 542 5.83 1.63 10.28
N PHE A 543 7.03 1.83 9.74
CA PHE A 543 7.41 3.08 9.10
C PHE A 543 6.49 3.42 7.94
N SER A 544 5.83 4.59 8.01
CA SER A 544 4.91 5.02 6.94
C SER A 544 5.64 5.15 5.61
N GLY A 545 6.91 5.55 5.63
CA GLY A 545 7.78 5.58 4.45
C GLY A 545 8.04 4.23 3.80
N TYR A 546 7.63 3.11 4.40
CA TYR A 546 7.65 1.77 3.77
C TYR A 546 6.26 1.18 3.58
N ILE A 547 5.26 1.53 4.39
CA ILE A 547 3.93 0.86 4.34
C ILE A 547 2.82 1.68 3.68
N GLU A 548 2.93 3.00 3.64
CA GLU A 548 1.95 3.81 2.93
C GLU A 548 2.46 4.03 1.50
N PRO A 549 1.72 3.63 0.44
CA PRO A 549 2.24 3.60 -0.94
C PRO A 549 2.80 4.94 -1.43
N ARG A 550 2.16 6.06 -1.08
CA ARG A 550 2.62 7.40 -1.46
C ARG A 550 3.90 7.77 -0.71
N ALA A 551 3.97 7.53 0.60
CA ALA A 551 5.16 7.75 1.41
C ALA A 551 6.32 6.85 0.98
N ALA A 552 6.06 5.61 0.57
CA ALA A 552 7.04 4.69 -0.01
C ALA A 552 7.66 5.21 -1.29
N ALA A 553 6.82 5.70 -2.23
CA ALA A 553 7.32 6.32 -3.46
C ALA A 553 8.18 7.56 -3.17
N ILE A 554 7.73 8.43 -2.25
CA ILE A 554 8.51 9.62 -1.84
C ILE A 554 9.83 9.21 -1.20
N THR A 555 9.82 8.23 -0.30
CA THR A 555 11.01 7.76 0.42
C THR A 555 12.05 7.18 -0.54
N LEU A 556 11.61 6.40 -1.53
CA LEU A 556 12.50 5.85 -2.57
C LEU A 556 13.14 6.96 -3.41
N GLN A 557 12.36 7.97 -3.81
CA GLN A 557 12.88 9.12 -4.56
C GLN A 557 13.83 9.99 -3.70
N ALA A 558 13.53 10.11 -2.40
CA ALA A 558 14.34 10.86 -1.44
C ALA A 558 15.77 10.33 -1.34
N SER A 559 16.00 9.02 -1.48
CA SER A 559 17.34 8.43 -1.36
C SER A 559 18.33 9.00 -2.38
N ALA A 560 17.91 9.24 -3.62
CA ALA A 560 18.74 9.89 -4.63
C ALA A 560 19.07 11.34 -4.26
N VAL A 561 18.08 12.08 -3.76
CA VAL A 561 18.24 13.46 -3.29
C VAL A 561 19.19 13.51 -2.08
N MET A 562 19.02 12.63 -1.10
CA MET A 562 19.87 12.59 0.10
C MET A 562 21.33 12.31 -0.26
N ARG A 563 21.60 11.41 -1.22
CA ARG A 563 22.95 11.16 -1.72
C ARG A 563 23.57 12.40 -2.38
N ASP A 564 22.80 13.13 -3.19
CA ASP A 564 23.26 14.41 -3.77
C ASP A 564 23.55 15.46 -2.69
N LEU A 565 22.62 15.63 -1.74
CA LEU A 565 22.77 16.58 -0.64
C LEU A 565 24.02 16.24 0.20
N LYS A 566 24.24 14.97 0.53
CA LYS A 566 25.41 14.54 1.31
C LYS A 566 26.73 14.82 0.58
N ARG A 567 26.75 14.65 -0.75
CA ARG A 567 27.91 14.99 -1.58
C ARG A 567 28.17 16.50 -1.60
N ARG A 568 27.12 17.32 -1.64
CA ARG A 568 27.22 18.79 -1.69
C ARG A 568 27.54 19.42 -0.33
N PHE A 569 27.07 18.79 0.74
CA PHE A 569 27.26 19.21 2.12
C PHE A 569 27.94 18.07 2.89
N PRO A 570 29.27 17.88 2.73
CA PRO A 570 29.98 16.78 3.37
C PRO A 570 30.10 16.95 4.89
N ASP A 571 30.06 18.20 5.38
CA ASP A 571 29.99 18.51 6.81
C ASP A 571 28.70 17.97 7.44
N GLU A 572 28.82 17.25 8.56
CA GLU A 572 27.69 16.55 9.18
C GLU A 572 26.65 17.47 9.82
N GLU A 573 27.06 18.65 10.30
CA GLU A 573 26.10 19.59 10.89
C GLU A 573 25.30 20.30 9.81
N GLN A 574 25.98 20.78 8.77
CA GLN A 574 25.33 21.37 7.59
C GLN A 574 24.43 20.37 6.87
N PHE A 575 24.89 19.13 6.67
CA PHE A 575 24.08 18.08 6.07
C PHE A 575 22.80 17.83 6.87
N ARG A 576 22.89 17.77 8.21
CA ARG A 576 21.72 17.58 9.08
C ARG A 576 20.73 18.73 8.97
N GLU A 577 21.21 19.98 8.91
CA GLU A 577 20.35 21.15 8.75
C GLU A 577 19.62 21.12 7.40
N VAL A 578 20.35 20.90 6.31
CA VAL A 578 19.76 20.84 4.95
C VAL A 578 18.81 19.66 4.82
N ARG A 579 19.16 18.49 5.38
CA ARG A 579 18.27 17.32 5.44
C ARG A 579 16.98 17.65 6.18
N ARG A 580 17.05 18.31 7.33
CA ARG A 580 15.85 18.73 8.09
C ARG A 580 14.98 19.69 7.30
N ALA A 581 15.57 20.70 6.66
CA ALA A 581 14.84 21.66 5.83
C ALA A 581 14.14 20.95 4.67
N TRP A 582 14.83 20.03 4.00
CA TRP A 582 14.25 19.22 2.93
C TRP A 582 13.10 18.34 3.44
N GLN A 583 13.27 17.65 4.57
CA GLN A 583 12.22 16.82 5.17
C GLN A 583 11.00 17.64 5.59
N ALA A 584 11.20 18.84 6.14
CA ALA A 584 10.10 19.74 6.50
C ALA A 584 9.32 20.24 5.28
N ALA A 585 10.02 20.45 4.15
CA ALA A 585 9.40 20.82 2.88
C ALA A 585 8.75 19.64 2.14
N ASN A 586 9.08 18.40 2.50
CA ASN A 586 8.60 17.17 1.87
C ASN A 586 8.05 16.20 2.93
N PRO A 587 6.96 16.56 3.63
CA PRO A 587 6.41 15.72 4.68
C PRO A 587 5.92 14.39 4.11
N LEU A 588 6.24 13.29 4.79
CA LEU A 588 5.72 11.98 4.43
C LEU A 588 4.27 11.85 4.90
N PRO A 589 3.34 11.40 4.04
CA PRO A 589 2.01 11.03 4.48
C PRO A 589 2.10 9.87 5.49
N ARG A 590 1.23 9.90 6.50
CA ARG A 590 1.16 8.86 7.51
C ARG A 590 0.20 7.76 7.03
N GLY A 591 0.62 6.51 7.22
CA GLY A 591 -0.33 5.39 7.19
C GLY A 591 -1.26 5.43 8.41
N THR A 592 -2.06 4.38 8.58
CA THR A 592 -2.91 4.18 9.76
C THR A 592 -2.72 2.76 10.31
N ALA A 593 -3.32 2.43 11.45
CA ALA A 593 -3.36 1.04 11.92
C ALA A 593 -3.96 0.07 10.87
N HIS A 594 -4.90 0.53 10.05
CA HIS A 594 -5.43 -0.27 8.93
C HIS A 594 -4.40 -0.50 7.83
N THR A 595 -3.56 0.49 7.53
CA THR A 595 -2.47 0.36 6.55
C THR A 595 -1.51 -0.75 6.99
N LEU A 596 -1.10 -0.77 8.27
CA LEU A 596 -0.27 -1.87 8.78
C LEU A 596 -0.97 -3.23 8.63
N VAL A 597 -2.27 -3.31 8.97
CA VAL A 597 -3.01 -4.56 8.87
C VAL A 597 -3.24 -4.99 7.42
N ASP A 598 -3.26 -4.08 6.44
CA ASP A 598 -3.26 -4.42 5.01
C ASP A 598 -2.01 -5.22 4.62
N HIS A 599 -0.84 -4.84 5.15
CA HIS A 599 0.39 -5.62 4.98
C HIS A 599 0.31 -6.97 5.69
N LEU A 600 -0.18 -7.00 6.94
CA LEU A 600 -0.33 -8.27 7.68
C LEU A 600 -1.26 -9.24 6.93
N ASP A 601 -2.40 -8.78 6.43
CA ASP A 601 -3.36 -9.58 5.67
C ASP A 601 -2.73 -10.17 4.40
N HIS A 602 -1.98 -9.35 3.67
CA HIS A 602 -1.25 -9.80 2.49
C HIS A 602 -0.17 -10.83 2.84
N MET A 603 0.63 -10.58 3.88
CA MET A 603 1.66 -11.51 4.35
C MET A 603 1.04 -12.83 4.81
N VAL A 604 -0.09 -12.80 5.51
CA VAL A 604 -0.86 -13.99 5.92
C VAL A 604 -1.35 -14.76 4.69
N ARG A 605 -1.81 -14.07 3.64
CA ARG A 605 -2.27 -14.69 2.40
C ARG A 605 -1.16 -15.43 1.65
N VAL A 606 0.07 -14.88 1.65
CA VAL A 606 1.20 -15.44 0.88
C VAL A 606 2.01 -16.45 1.72
N ALA A 607 2.46 -16.05 2.90
CA ALA A 607 3.31 -16.86 3.77
C ALA A 607 2.50 -17.81 4.68
N GLY A 608 1.22 -17.50 4.93
CA GLY A 608 0.40 -18.20 5.92
C GLY A 608 0.54 -17.58 7.31
N VAL A 609 -0.54 -17.65 8.11
CA VAL A 609 -0.61 -17.00 9.44
C VAL A 609 0.51 -17.39 10.38
N GLU A 610 1.02 -18.61 10.28
CA GLU A 610 2.11 -19.13 11.10
C GLU A 610 3.45 -18.40 10.84
N HIS A 611 3.58 -17.62 9.77
CA HIS A 611 4.86 -17.03 9.35
C HIS A 611 4.84 -15.50 9.38
N VAL A 612 3.90 -14.90 10.11
CA VAL A 612 3.73 -13.45 10.19
C VAL A 612 3.89 -12.97 11.64
N GLY A 613 4.53 -11.82 11.83
CA GLY A 613 4.69 -11.17 13.13
C GLY A 613 4.67 -9.64 13.03
N ILE A 614 5.07 -8.95 14.09
CA ILE A 614 5.16 -7.48 14.16
C ILE A 614 6.57 -7.04 14.56
N GLY A 615 7.13 -6.06 13.87
CA GLY A 615 8.47 -5.51 14.14
C GLY A 615 8.42 -4.01 14.01
N SER A 616 8.20 -3.30 15.11
CA SER A 616 7.73 -1.91 15.07
C SER A 616 8.74 -0.92 14.50
N ASP A 617 10.04 -1.19 14.69
CA ASP A 617 11.11 -0.24 14.39
C ASP A 617 11.06 1.02 15.30
N PHE A 618 10.46 0.89 16.49
CA PHE A 618 10.39 2.00 17.45
C PHE A 618 11.80 2.45 17.86
N GLY A 619 12.04 3.75 17.75
CA GLY A 619 13.33 4.39 17.96
C GLY A 619 14.18 4.52 16.70
N GLY A 620 13.90 3.72 15.67
CA GLY A 620 14.63 3.72 14.39
C GLY A 620 13.99 4.66 13.35
N VAL A 621 12.69 4.94 13.47
CA VAL A 621 11.92 5.68 12.46
C VAL A 621 11.16 6.88 13.01
N ASN A 622 10.91 7.85 12.12
CA ASN A 622 10.40 9.19 12.49
C ASN A 622 8.96 9.47 12.06
N VAL A 623 8.37 8.68 11.16
CA VAL A 623 6.99 8.87 10.67
C VAL A 623 6.22 7.56 10.82
N LEU A 624 5.56 7.41 11.95
CA LEU A 624 4.73 6.25 12.26
C LEU A 624 3.30 6.43 11.76
N PRO A 625 2.54 5.33 11.61
CA PRO A 625 1.14 5.38 11.22
C PRO A 625 0.35 6.11 12.32
N GLU A 626 -0.78 6.72 11.96
CA GLU A 626 -1.73 7.17 12.96
C GLU A 626 -2.14 6.00 13.88
N GLN A 627 -2.50 6.30 15.13
CA GLN A 627 -2.84 5.34 16.18
C GLN A 627 -1.67 4.46 16.67
N LEU A 628 -0.53 4.45 15.97
CA LEU A 628 0.63 3.60 16.25
C LEU A 628 1.87 4.44 16.60
N ASP A 629 1.67 5.56 17.30
CA ASP A 629 2.70 6.58 17.57
C ASP A 629 3.84 6.10 18.49
N ASP A 630 3.58 5.10 19.33
CA ASP A 630 4.56 4.54 20.25
C ASP A 630 4.22 3.12 20.71
N ILE A 631 5.09 2.55 21.55
CA ILE A 631 5.01 1.17 22.02
C ILE A 631 3.72 0.81 22.80
N SER A 632 2.89 1.79 23.18
CA SER A 632 1.60 1.50 23.80
C SER A 632 0.51 1.04 22.81
N CYS A 633 0.79 1.06 21.50
CA CYS A 633 -0.23 0.96 20.47
C CYS A 633 -0.72 -0.45 20.10
N TYR A 634 -0.05 -1.52 20.52
CA TYR A 634 -0.38 -2.88 20.07
C TYR A 634 -1.85 -3.33 20.29
N PRO A 635 -2.60 -2.84 21.30
CA PRO A 635 -4.04 -3.10 21.40
C PRO A 635 -4.85 -2.63 20.19
N TYR A 636 -4.45 -1.54 19.52
CA TYR A 636 -5.11 -1.07 18.30
C TYR A 636 -4.96 -2.07 17.15
N ILE A 637 -3.79 -2.69 17.01
CA ILE A 637 -3.55 -3.75 16.01
C ILE A 637 -4.48 -4.95 16.28
N THR A 638 -4.61 -5.33 17.56
CA THR A 638 -5.51 -6.43 17.98
C THR A 638 -6.97 -6.12 17.61
N GLN A 639 -7.40 -4.89 17.85
CA GLN A 639 -8.76 -4.44 17.50
C GLN A 639 -8.98 -4.50 15.98
N VAL A 640 -8.06 -3.97 15.17
CA VAL A 640 -8.21 -3.96 13.71
C VAL A 640 -8.22 -5.38 13.13
N LEU A 641 -7.37 -6.28 13.63
CA LEU A 641 -7.40 -7.70 13.21
C LEU A 641 -8.74 -8.37 13.54
N LEU A 642 -9.31 -8.10 14.72
CA LEU A 642 -10.64 -8.59 15.09
C LEU A 642 -11.74 -8.03 14.17
N ASP A 643 -11.68 -6.75 13.85
CA ASP A 643 -12.66 -6.09 12.96
C ASP A 643 -12.62 -6.66 11.54
N ARG A 644 -11.45 -7.17 11.11
CA ARG A 644 -11.27 -7.85 9.82
C ARG A 644 -11.58 -9.35 9.85
N GLY A 645 -12.06 -9.86 10.98
CA GLY A 645 -12.53 -11.24 11.09
C GLY A 645 -11.42 -12.28 11.30
N HIS A 646 -10.21 -11.87 11.68
CA HIS A 646 -9.18 -12.82 12.08
C HIS A 646 -9.63 -13.66 13.28
N ARG A 647 -9.26 -14.94 13.29
CA ARG A 647 -9.57 -15.81 14.42
C ARG A 647 -8.68 -15.42 15.60
N GLU A 648 -9.17 -15.58 16.82
CA GLU A 648 -8.36 -15.25 18.00
C GLU A 648 -7.09 -16.09 18.11
N ALA A 649 -7.07 -17.31 17.54
CA ALA A 649 -5.86 -18.13 17.46
C ALA A 649 -4.81 -17.52 16.50
N ASP A 650 -5.27 -16.98 15.37
CA ASP A 650 -4.43 -16.31 14.37
C ASP A 650 -3.81 -15.04 14.95
N ILE A 651 -4.60 -14.26 15.68
CA ILE A 651 -4.13 -13.06 16.38
C ILE A 651 -3.06 -13.41 17.41
N ARG A 652 -3.25 -14.48 18.20
CA ARG A 652 -2.23 -14.96 19.15
C ARG A 652 -0.94 -15.41 18.46
N ALA A 653 -1.06 -16.02 17.28
CA ALA A 653 0.09 -16.42 16.47
C ALA A 653 0.87 -15.19 15.97
N ILE A 654 0.17 -14.25 15.31
CA ILE A 654 0.73 -13.02 14.75
C ILE A 654 1.38 -12.15 15.83
N LEU A 655 0.72 -11.96 16.97
CA LEU A 655 1.24 -11.08 18.03
C LEU A 655 2.51 -11.61 18.70
N GLY A 656 2.83 -12.90 18.59
CA GLY A 656 4.13 -13.38 19.09
C GLY A 656 4.30 -14.89 19.20
N GLY A 657 3.24 -15.68 19.05
CA GLY A 657 3.34 -17.14 19.03
C GLY A 657 4.29 -17.67 17.94
N ASN A 658 4.29 -17.02 16.77
CA ASN A 658 5.14 -17.40 15.64
C ASN A 658 6.62 -17.18 15.92
N MET A 659 6.98 -16.04 16.51
CA MET A 659 8.38 -15.75 16.86
C MET A 659 8.89 -16.71 17.95
N LEU A 660 8.04 -17.05 18.92
CA LEU A 660 8.37 -18.02 19.94
C LEU A 660 8.66 -19.41 19.34
N ARG A 661 7.89 -19.83 18.32
CA ARG A 661 8.15 -21.07 17.57
C ARG A 661 9.50 -21.00 16.84
N ALA A 662 9.78 -19.91 16.13
CA ALA A 662 11.02 -19.73 15.38
C ALA A 662 12.26 -19.78 16.29
N LEU A 663 12.18 -19.17 17.49
CA LEU A 663 13.24 -19.28 18.51
C LEU A 663 13.52 -20.73 18.92
N ARG A 664 12.46 -21.53 19.16
CA ARG A 664 12.62 -22.96 19.50
C ARG A 664 13.24 -23.75 18.36
N GLN A 665 12.74 -23.56 17.15
CA GLN A 665 13.22 -24.28 15.97
C GLN A 665 14.69 -23.95 15.67
N THR A 666 15.10 -22.69 15.87
CA THR A 666 16.50 -22.28 15.70
C THR A 666 17.41 -22.96 16.71
N ALA A 667 17.01 -23.03 17.98
CA ALA A 667 17.78 -23.72 19.00
C ALA A 667 17.91 -25.24 18.72
N VAL A 668 16.87 -25.86 18.15
CA VAL A 668 16.90 -27.28 17.75
C VAL A 668 17.82 -27.50 16.55
N ALA A 669 17.80 -26.61 15.55
CA ALA A 669 18.63 -26.74 14.36
C ALA A 669 20.15 -26.58 14.62
N ALA A 670 20.52 -25.98 15.75
CA ALA A 670 21.91 -25.82 16.17
C ALA A 670 22.51 -27.05 16.88
N GLN A 671 21.65 -27.98 17.32
CA GLN A 671 22.03 -29.27 17.93
C GLN A 671 22.28 -30.32 16.84
#